data_AF-A0A1Y1X6Q4-F1
#
_entry.id   AF-A0A1Y1X6Q4-F1
#
_cell.length_a   1.000
_cell.length_b   1.000
_cell.length_c   1.000
_cell.angle_alpha   90.00
_cell.angle_beta   90.00
_cell.angle_gamma   90.00
#
_symmetry.space_group_name_H-M   'P 1'
#
loop_
_entity.id
_entity.type
_entity.pdbx_description
1 polymer ?
#
loop_
_entity_poly.entity_id
_entity_poly.type
_entity_poly.pdbx_seq_one_letter_code
_entity_poly.pdbx_strand_id
1 'polypeptide(L)'
;MDYSYTYLDSETQTQLLLEEGQPLKKKFRKNKIVEFIINYKKTLVIVCLILSFIGIGILNFIYGNHQKCIEPIITDEHYSIVKGEPNIDKYGIDLNQYITREMYSQKIPGINTLDNWKLYTPVCPHLEPVHYPEEILNPKCEDTGLQIVNFKNNLGRGVPHTLHLHNITNQIKNWNEWSKLDNKTVPNYYHKEVEKLIDDTYHPFDYGYYNEEETELKTEEDIISYYKNVINSRMDEVPDPRHRRLFSFILFNTEFDLLDVYLTQYYEIFDYFVIYESNSTLSGLPKPLYFTRMLLETDRYNKFKDKIITFPLFVDSVCKFHGQAFSKEHLARRQLIEMGLRAVQARHGDIFLHGDLDEFAKPHILTRIKKCGGWEHLQAGIGGGPQSTREKKVDSYLQDEELNRKLERDKYGFPKLVYDRELSLGFLNWFYEYSFLIVEDTTIGTTAQPDIAIFDARRALGQYPKRYNYTKSEGDGNVMVKDKYTKYNRRSEQSQSQPQSQSDQSNQSNQSEFPTLPQSEINSELPPLPLPIVELPVSNTTFKNNKIENENENDNYIDPLTQPGFDPYKGYSYTQNEDDRKKGEGYLGEYVRFTTGRPLKDYYDKEDTLIWSGGWHMSSFLPTIEHFVNKLLSYSHYIEYTYMSDEERKQEIINHINNKSYIFNIKSFLSKTEVVYEDNEILYPEDPEKGYSYDFSYETWHSFNTNINNIDVQNKYNVTTKLFNHEIPYAVWKNPICYSYMLDRQFGLTKKLWWQQIPKEEWSTVDFEKLDKEILEKIIPENLPENLKPKALRNNLNKKELN
;
A
#
# COMPACT_ATOMS: atom_id res chain seq x y z
N MET A 1 40.29 -37.49 -29.25
CA MET A 1 41.26 -36.86 -30.17
C MET A 1 40.93 -35.38 -30.15
N ASP A 2 41.44 -34.56 -29.23
CA ASP A 2 42.84 -34.44 -28.73
C ASP A 2 43.78 -34.05 -29.89
N TYR A 3 44.59 -32.99 -29.84
CA TYR A 3 44.99 -32.06 -28.75
C TYR A 3 44.85 -30.59 -29.24
N SER A 4 44.74 -29.48 -28.48
CA SER A 4 45.20 -29.00 -27.14
C SER A 4 46.42 -28.04 -27.19
N TYR A 5 46.29 -26.83 -26.61
CA TYR A 5 47.35 -25.94 -26.06
C TYR A 5 48.33 -25.31 -27.11
N THR A 6 49.05 -24.19 -26.91
CA THR A 6 49.18 -23.24 -25.77
C THR A 6 49.53 -21.79 -26.22
N TYR A 7 49.48 -20.84 -25.28
CA TYR A 7 50.07 -19.49 -25.32
C TYR A 7 51.58 -19.46 -25.59
N LEU A 8 52.09 -18.32 -26.09
CA LEU A 8 53.09 -17.49 -25.37
C LEU A 8 53.19 -16.06 -25.94
N ASP A 9 53.93 -15.19 -25.24
CA ASP A 9 53.80 -13.72 -25.27
C ASP A 9 55.19 -13.01 -25.23
N SER A 10 55.18 -11.68 -25.18
CA SER A 10 56.22 -10.74 -24.71
C SER A 10 57.14 -10.04 -25.74
N GLU A 11 57.67 -8.90 -25.28
CA GLU A 11 58.32 -7.83 -26.06
C GLU A 11 59.84 -8.02 -26.21
N THR A 12 60.48 -7.23 -27.08
CA THR A 12 61.46 -6.16 -26.71
C THR A 12 62.14 -5.58 -27.97
N GLN A 13 62.65 -4.35 -27.88
CA GLN A 13 63.37 -3.61 -28.93
C GLN A 13 64.83 -4.09 -29.15
N THR A 14 65.48 -3.71 -30.27
CA THR A 14 66.74 -2.91 -30.32
C THR A 14 67.42 -2.88 -31.72
N GLN A 15 67.22 -1.77 -32.45
CA GLN A 15 68.25 -0.84 -33.02
C GLN A 15 69.35 -1.26 -34.04
N LEU A 16 69.84 -0.23 -34.76
CA LEU A 16 70.95 -0.12 -35.75
C LEU A 16 70.65 -0.67 -37.18
N LEU A 17 70.72 0.11 -38.28
CA LEU A 17 71.73 1.06 -38.86
C LEU A 17 72.80 0.35 -39.71
N LEU A 18 73.21 0.82 -40.92
CA LEU A 18 72.82 2.03 -41.69
C LEU A 18 71.94 1.63 -42.93
N GLU A 19 71.99 2.08 -44.20
CA GLU A 19 72.85 3.02 -44.98
C GLU A 19 72.12 3.59 -46.24
N GLU A 20 72.85 4.11 -47.24
CA GLU A 20 72.37 5.11 -48.23
C GLU A 20 71.95 4.60 -49.63
N GLY A 21 71.11 5.38 -50.33
CA GLY A 21 70.84 5.25 -51.77
C GLY A 21 69.63 6.06 -52.29
N GLN A 22 69.85 7.11 -53.09
CA GLN A 22 68.78 7.99 -53.63
C GLN A 22 68.35 7.60 -55.09
N PRO A 23 67.52 8.38 -55.83
CA PRO A 23 66.07 8.11 -55.84
C PRO A 23 65.42 8.04 -57.24
N LEU A 24 64.37 7.22 -57.41
CA LEU A 24 63.56 7.21 -58.65
C LEU A 24 62.10 7.61 -58.43
N LYS A 25 61.76 8.84 -58.85
CA LYS A 25 60.39 9.37 -58.84
C LYS A 25 59.51 8.68 -59.89
N LYS A 26 58.49 7.92 -59.47
CA LYS A 26 57.31 7.60 -60.31
C LYS A 26 56.03 8.12 -59.65
N LYS A 27 55.29 8.98 -60.36
CA LYS A 27 53.98 9.48 -59.93
C LYS A 27 52.95 8.34 -59.92
N PHE A 28 52.46 7.96 -58.75
CA PHE A 28 51.16 7.29 -58.64
C PHE A 28 50.04 8.34 -58.55
N ARG A 29 48.92 8.11 -59.24
CA ARG A 29 47.69 8.89 -59.06
C ARG A 29 47.15 8.61 -57.66
N LYS A 30 47.03 9.64 -56.81
CA LYS A 30 46.25 9.56 -55.57
C LYS A 30 44.78 9.28 -55.93
N ASN A 31 44.25 8.14 -55.48
CA ASN A 31 42.81 7.88 -55.54
C ASN A 31 42.12 8.79 -54.52
N LYS A 32 41.39 9.80 -54.99
CA LYS A 32 40.61 10.73 -54.13
C LYS A 32 39.70 9.99 -53.14
N ILE A 33 39.17 8.82 -53.52
CA ILE A 33 38.35 7.95 -52.67
C ILE A 33 39.13 7.48 -51.43
N VAL A 34 40.42 7.18 -51.55
CA VAL A 34 41.25 6.71 -50.43
C VAL A 34 41.57 7.87 -49.48
N GLU A 35 41.90 9.05 -50.00
CA GLU A 35 42.06 10.26 -49.15
C GLU A 35 40.75 10.66 -48.46
N PHE A 36 39.61 10.51 -49.13
CA PHE A 36 38.30 10.76 -48.53
C PHE A 36 38.01 9.76 -47.40
N ILE A 37 38.19 8.46 -47.62
CA ILE A 37 37.99 7.41 -46.61
C ILE A 37 38.95 7.59 -45.42
N ILE A 38 40.19 8.02 -45.65
CA ILE A 38 41.15 8.30 -44.57
C ILE A 38 40.74 9.53 -43.76
N ASN A 39 40.50 10.67 -44.42
CA ASN A 39 40.19 11.93 -43.75
C ASN A 39 38.86 11.88 -42.98
N TYR A 40 37.86 11.17 -43.51
CA TYR A 40 36.55 11.03 -42.87
C TYR A 40 36.39 9.71 -42.08
N LYS A 41 37.45 8.92 -41.86
CA LYS A 41 37.35 7.58 -41.22
C LYS A 41 36.63 7.62 -39.87
N LYS A 42 36.97 8.60 -39.01
CA LYS A 42 36.32 8.79 -37.71
C LYS A 42 34.84 9.17 -37.87
N THR A 43 34.54 10.14 -38.73
CA THR A 43 33.17 10.60 -39.00
C THR A 43 32.30 9.47 -39.56
N LEU A 44 32.83 8.65 -40.46
CA LEU A 44 32.12 7.55 -41.09
C LEU A 44 31.87 6.40 -40.10
N VAL A 45 32.83 6.10 -39.21
CA VAL A 45 32.60 5.18 -38.07
C VAL A 45 31.55 5.71 -37.11
N ILE A 46 31.58 7.01 -36.77
CA ILE A 46 30.55 7.64 -35.91
C ILE A 46 29.17 7.57 -36.56
N VAL A 47 29.06 7.85 -37.86
CA VAL A 47 27.80 7.72 -38.62
C VAL A 47 27.33 6.27 -38.66
N CYS A 48 28.22 5.29 -38.88
CA CYS A 48 27.85 3.86 -38.81
C CYS A 48 27.39 3.44 -37.41
N LEU A 49 28.02 3.94 -36.34
CA LEU A 49 27.56 3.70 -34.96
C LEU A 49 26.19 4.31 -34.70
N ILE A 50 25.97 5.57 -35.09
CA ILE A 50 24.68 6.26 -34.98
C ILE A 50 23.59 5.52 -35.77
N LEU A 51 23.88 5.11 -37.01
CA LEU A 51 22.94 4.33 -37.84
C LEU A 51 22.68 2.93 -37.27
N SER A 52 23.66 2.32 -36.58
CA SER A 52 23.47 1.04 -35.88
C SER A 52 22.59 1.22 -34.63
N PHE A 53 22.81 2.27 -33.83
CA PHE A 53 21.94 2.63 -32.70
C PHE A 53 20.51 2.98 -33.14
N ILE A 54 20.35 3.71 -34.25
CA ILE A 54 19.03 3.98 -34.86
C ILE A 54 18.41 2.67 -35.38
N GLY A 55 19.20 1.80 -36.02
CA GLY A 55 18.75 0.49 -36.50
C GLY A 55 18.27 -0.43 -35.37
N ILE A 56 19.00 -0.50 -34.26
CA ILE A 56 18.63 -1.23 -33.04
C ILE A 56 17.40 -0.58 -32.39
N GLY A 57 17.34 0.76 -32.31
CA GLY A 57 16.18 1.49 -31.80
C GLY A 57 14.92 1.22 -32.62
N ILE A 58 15.04 1.18 -33.95
CA ILE A 58 13.95 0.82 -34.87
C ILE A 58 13.59 -0.66 -34.73
N LEU A 59 14.56 -1.57 -34.60
CA LEU A 59 14.27 -3.00 -34.38
C LEU A 59 13.51 -3.20 -33.07
N ASN A 60 13.97 -2.61 -31.97
CA ASN A 60 13.32 -2.69 -30.67
C ASN A 60 11.93 -2.02 -30.68
N PHE A 61 11.78 -0.90 -31.38
CA PHE A 61 10.48 -0.25 -31.57
C PHE A 61 9.51 -1.11 -32.39
N ILE A 62 9.99 -1.76 -33.47
CA ILE A 62 9.17 -2.68 -34.27
C ILE A 62 8.82 -3.93 -33.47
N TYR A 63 9.78 -4.52 -32.75
CA TYR A 63 9.62 -5.77 -32.01
C TYR A 63 8.72 -5.59 -30.76
N GLY A 64 8.92 -4.52 -29.99
CA GLY A 64 8.08 -4.16 -28.85
C GLY A 64 6.63 -3.82 -29.24
N ASN A 65 6.41 -3.26 -30.43
CA ASN A 65 5.07 -3.10 -31.00
C ASN A 65 4.53 -4.38 -31.70
N HIS A 66 5.32 -5.45 -31.81
CA HIS A 66 4.93 -6.68 -32.51
C HIS A 66 4.27 -7.73 -31.62
N GLN A 67 4.43 -7.64 -30.29
CA GLN A 67 3.52 -8.28 -29.35
C GLN A 67 2.17 -7.55 -29.39
N LYS A 68 1.33 -7.93 -30.36
CA LYS A 68 -0.08 -7.60 -30.33
C LYS A 68 -0.73 -8.36 -29.19
N CYS A 69 -1.15 -7.63 -28.15
CA CYS A 69 -2.19 -8.14 -27.27
C CYS A 69 -3.44 -8.48 -28.11
N ILE A 70 -4.08 -9.60 -27.77
CA ILE A 70 -5.30 -10.08 -28.39
C ILE A 70 -6.31 -10.23 -27.25
N GLU A 71 -7.47 -9.60 -27.38
CA GLU A 71 -8.55 -9.76 -26.40
C GLU A 71 -8.97 -11.23 -26.34
N PRO A 72 -9.14 -11.80 -25.13
CA PRO A 72 -9.49 -13.20 -25.00
C PRO A 72 -10.89 -13.45 -25.56
N ILE A 73 -11.01 -14.48 -26.40
CA ILE A 73 -12.32 -14.97 -26.83
C ILE A 73 -12.95 -15.71 -25.65
N ILE A 74 -13.97 -15.10 -25.05
CA ILE A 74 -14.74 -15.72 -23.97
C ILE A 74 -15.55 -16.87 -24.58
N THR A 75 -15.29 -18.09 -24.12
CA THR A 75 -16.00 -19.31 -24.52
C THR A 75 -16.34 -20.15 -23.29
N ASP A 76 -17.46 -20.88 -23.32
CA ASP A 76 -17.83 -21.82 -22.26
C ASP A 76 -16.84 -22.99 -22.09
N GLU A 77 -15.87 -23.13 -23.01
CA GLU A 77 -14.75 -24.07 -22.88
C GLU A 77 -13.71 -23.55 -21.87
N HIS A 78 -13.27 -22.30 -21.99
CA HIS A 78 -12.18 -21.72 -21.20
C HIS A 78 -12.63 -20.80 -20.05
N TYR A 79 -13.87 -20.31 -20.09
CA TYR A 79 -14.45 -19.39 -19.10
C TYR A 79 -15.66 -20.02 -18.40
N SER A 80 -15.98 -19.51 -17.22
CA SER A 80 -17.21 -19.82 -16.50
C SER A 80 -17.68 -18.64 -15.67
N ILE A 81 -18.98 -18.60 -15.39
CA ILE A 81 -19.58 -17.61 -14.51
C ILE A 81 -19.24 -17.96 -13.06
N VAL A 82 -18.69 -16.98 -12.35
CA VAL A 82 -18.53 -16.95 -10.90
C VAL A 82 -19.60 -16.02 -10.35
N LYS A 83 -20.23 -16.39 -9.23
CA LYS A 83 -21.21 -15.57 -8.50
C LYS A 83 -21.24 -16.03 -7.05
N GLY A 84 -21.16 -15.09 -6.11
CA GLY A 84 -21.46 -15.34 -4.70
C GLY A 84 -22.92 -15.01 -4.39
N GLU A 85 -23.46 -15.64 -3.35
CA GLU A 85 -24.70 -15.16 -2.72
C GLU A 85 -24.36 -14.17 -1.59
N PRO A 86 -25.27 -13.27 -1.18
CA PRO A 86 -25.03 -12.31 -0.10
C PRO A 86 -24.61 -13.00 1.20
N ASN A 87 -23.57 -12.47 1.85
CA ASN A 87 -22.98 -13.02 3.07
C ASN A 87 -22.99 -11.93 4.15
N ILE A 88 -24.15 -11.75 4.78
CA ILE A 88 -24.35 -10.73 5.81
C ILE A 88 -23.68 -11.19 7.10
N ASP A 89 -22.73 -10.40 7.59
CA ASP A 89 -22.01 -10.68 8.83
C ASP A 89 -22.85 -10.40 10.09
N LYS A 90 -22.26 -10.58 11.28
CA LYS A 90 -22.97 -10.37 12.55
C LYS A 90 -23.32 -8.89 12.82
N TYR A 91 -22.69 -7.94 12.14
CA TYR A 91 -22.92 -6.50 12.28
C TYR A 91 -23.88 -5.93 11.21
N GLY A 92 -24.07 -6.61 10.07
CA GLY A 92 -24.96 -6.22 8.98
C GLY A 92 -24.25 -5.82 7.67
N ILE A 93 -22.95 -6.05 7.54
CA ILE A 93 -22.20 -5.82 6.29
C ILE A 93 -22.33 -7.06 5.39
N ASP A 94 -22.69 -6.86 4.12
CA ASP A 94 -22.57 -7.92 3.10
C ASP A 94 -21.11 -8.04 2.65
N LEU A 95 -20.44 -9.09 3.14
CA LEU A 95 -19.05 -9.41 2.80
C LEU A 95 -18.89 -9.79 1.32
N ASN A 96 -19.97 -10.23 0.68
CA ASN A 96 -20.01 -10.62 -0.72
C ASN A 96 -20.60 -9.53 -1.64
N GLN A 97 -20.80 -8.29 -1.16
CA GLN A 97 -21.53 -7.23 -1.88
C GLN A 97 -21.09 -7.01 -3.34
N TYR A 98 -19.79 -7.09 -3.65
CA TYR A 98 -19.24 -6.90 -5.00
C TYR A 98 -19.18 -8.18 -5.85
N ILE A 99 -19.48 -9.35 -5.28
CA ILE A 99 -19.45 -10.66 -5.97
C ILE A 99 -20.85 -11.26 -6.19
N THR A 100 -21.91 -10.54 -5.81
CA THR A 100 -23.32 -10.91 -6.05
C THR A 100 -23.77 -10.85 -7.51
N ARG A 101 -22.98 -10.24 -8.39
CA ARG A 101 -23.23 -10.17 -9.84
C ARG A 101 -22.57 -11.35 -10.56
N GLU A 102 -23.08 -11.69 -11.74
CA GLU A 102 -22.47 -12.73 -12.58
C GLU A 102 -21.17 -12.23 -13.21
N MET A 103 -20.11 -13.03 -13.10
CA MET A 103 -18.74 -12.64 -13.44
C MET A 103 -18.07 -13.67 -14.34
N TYR A 104 -17.67 -13.28 -15.55
CA TYR A 104 -16.88 -14.16 -16.43
C TYR A 104 -15.43 -14.24 -15.95
N SER A 105 -15.06 -15.36 -15.32
CA SER A 105 -13.68 -15.71 -15.00
C SER A 105 -13.17 -16.77 -15.98
N GLN A 106 -11.87 -16.75 -16.28
CA GLN A 106 -11.21 -17.95 -16.78
C GLN A 106 -11.42 -19.10 -15.77
N LYS A 107 -11.54 -20.32 -16.28
CA LYS A 107 -11.53 -21.53 -15.45
C LYS A 107 -10.13 -21.74 -14.89
N ILE A 108 -10.03 -21.84 -13.57
CA ILE A 108 -8.95 -22.60 -12.94
C ILE A 108 -9.15 -24.07 -13.37
N PRO A 109 -8.10 -24.88 -13.55
CA PRO A 109 -8.25 -26.34 -13.58
C PRO A 109 -9.17 -26.78 -12.44
N GLY A 110 -10.32 -27.39 -12.76
CA GLY A 110 -11.41 -27.59 -11.80
C GLY A 110 -10.99 -28.37 -10.56
N ILE A 111 -11.77 -28.32 -9.48
CA ILE A 111 -11.36 -28.75 -8.12
C ILE A 111 -10.58 -30.09 -8.07
N ASN A 112 -11.03 -31.11 -8.81
CA ASN A 112 -10.37 -32.43 -8.89
C ASN A 112 -9.06 -32.47 -9.71
N THR A 113 -8.60 -31.33 -10.23
CA THR A 113 -7.41 -31.14 -11.09
C THR A 113 -6.62 -29.88 -10.76
N LEU A 114 -6.87 -29.20 -9.62
CA LEU A 114 -6.03 -28.11 -9.12
C LEU A 114 -4.55 -28.54 -8.97
N ASP A 115 -4.30 -29.83 -8.79
CA ASP A 115 -2.98 -30.46 -8.72
C ASP A 115 -2.13 -30.24 -9.99
N ASN A 116 -2.78 -30.05 -11.14
CA ASN A 116 -2.11 -29.71 -12.40
C ASN A 116 -1.78 -28.22 -12.51
N TRP A 117 -2.27 -27.37 -11.60
CA TRP A 117 -1.95 -25.96 -11.58
C TRP A 117 -0.63 -25.71 -10.85
N LYS A 118 0.39 -25.39 -11.64
CA LYS A 118 1.79 -25.14 -11.26
C LYS A 118 2.02 -24.13 -10.12
N LEU A 119 1.01 -23.32 -9.79
CA LEU A 119 1.05 -22.25 -8.80
C LEU A 119 0.10 -22.50 -7.61
N TYR A 120 -0.48 -23.70 -7.48
CA TYR A 120 -1.24 -24.04 -6.30
C TYR A 120 -0.31 -24.34 -5.12
N THR A 121 -0.48 -23.58 -4.04
CA THR A 121 0.09 -23.88 -2.72
C THR A 121 -0.99 -24.53 -1.85
N PRO A 122 -0.75 -25.68 -1.22
CA PRO A 122 -1.68 -26.20 -0.23
C PRO A 122 -1.67 -25.34 1.04
N VAL A 123 -2.83 -25.25 1.69
CA VAL A 123 -2.96 -24.60 3.00
C VAL A 123 -2.08 -25.33 4.01
N CYS A 124 -1.45 -24.58 4.91
CA CYS A 124 -0.68 -25.18 6.00
C CYS A 124 -1.61 -26.02 6.92
N PRO A 125 -1.27 -27.29 7.24
CA PRO A 125 -2.07 -28.13 8.13
C PRO A 125 -2.23 -27.45 9.49
N HIS A 126 -3.47 -27.42 10.00
CA HIS A 126 -3.81 -26.76 11.27
C HIS A 126 -3.45 -25.27 11.37
N LEU A 127 -3.37 -24.54 10.24
CA LEU A 127 -3.21 -23.08 10.25
C LEU A 127 -4.37 -22.42 10.98
N GLU A 128 -4.10 -21.81 12.13
CA GLU A 128 -5.03 -20.99 12.91
C GLU A 128 -4.52 -19.53 12.96
N PRO A 129 -5.40 -18.53 13.17
CA PRO A 129 -5.02 -17.17 13.54
C PRO A 129 -3.89 -17.09 14.59
N VAL A 130 -3.00 -16.10 14.46
CA VAL A 130 -2.05 -15.79 15.53
C VAL A 130 -2.82 -15.18 16.70
N HIS A 131 -2.92 -15.93 17.79
CA HIS A 131 -3.26 -15.40 19.11
C HIS A 131 -2.07 -14.62 19.68
N TYR A 132 -2.26 -13.33 19.95
CA TYR A 132 -1.22 -12.47 20.53
C TYR A 132 -1.33 -12.36 22.06
N PRO A 133 -0.20 -12.11 22.76
CA PRO A 133 -0.22 -11.71 24.17
C PRO A 133 -1.10 -10.47 24.40
N GLU A 134 -1.79 -10.45 25.54
CA GLU A 134 -2.67 -9.35 25.98
C GLU A 134 -1.95 -7.98 25.94
N GLU A 135 -0.67 -7.95 26.29
CA GLU A 135 0.19 -6.75 26.28
C GLU A 135 0.40 -6.15 24.88
N ILE A 136 0.22 -6.96 23.82
CA ILE A 136 0.25 -6.50 22.43
C ILE A 136 -1.13 -6.05 21.97
N LEU A 137 -2.21 -6.75 22.35
CA LEU A 137 -3.58 -6.45 21.90
C LEU A 137 -4.20 -5.24 22.61
N ASN A 138 -3.92 -5.07 23.90
CA ASN A 138 -4.45 -4.02 24.78
C ASN A 138 -3.30 -3.26 25.48
N PRO A 139 -2.49 -2.49 24.73
CA PRO A 139 -1.32 -1.80 25.27
C PRO A 139 -1.69 -0.71 26.28
N LYS A 140 -0.86 -0.55 27.32
CA LYS A 140 -1.00 0.52 28.32
C LYS A 140 -0.53 1.85 27.74
N CYS A 141 -1.43 2.61 27.13
CA CYS A 141 -1.10 3.82 26.38
C CYS A 141 -0.17 4.77 27.14
N GLU A 142 -0.53 5.17 28.37
CA GLU A 142 0.24 6.14 29.18
C GLU A 142 1.64 5.65 29.61
N ASP A 143 1.96 4.34 29.49
CA ASP A 143 3.31 3.81 29.74
C ASP A 143 4.14 3.72 28.43
N THR A 144 3.52 3.92 27.27
CA THR A 144 3.96 3.41 25.97
C THR A 144 4.39 4.53 25.02
N GLY A 145 5.55 4.36 24.36
CA GLY A 145 6.00 5.23 23.28
C GLY A 145 5.66 4.68 21.89
N LEU A 146 5.53 5.54 20.88
CA LEU A 146 5.54 5.19 19.45
C LEU A 146 6.79 5.76 18.76
N GLN A 147 7.53 4.92 18.04
CA GLN A 147 8.85 5.27 17.51
C GLN A 147 8.73 5.89 16.11
N ILE A 148 9.31 7.08 15.93
CA ILE A 148 9.25 7.90 14.72
C ILE A 148 10.67 8.09 14.15
N VAL A 149 10.83 8.07 12.83
CA VAL A 149 12.15 8.11 12.19
C VAL A 149 12.86 9.45 12.48
N ASN A 150 14.07 9.37 13.03
CA ASN A 150 14.94 10.52 13.27
C ASN A 150 15.93 10.68 12.10
N PHE A 151 15.52 11.37 11.03
CA PHE A 151 16.36 11.59 9.85
C PHE A 151 17.66 12.34 10.13
N LYS A 152 17.72 13.13 11.22
CA LYS A 152 18.95 13.81 11.68
C LYS A 152 19.98 12.82 12.25
N ASN A 153 19.53 11.65 12.71
CA ASN A 153 20.37 10.63 13.35
C ASN A 153 20.66 9.46 12.38
N ASN A 154 21.85 9.48 11.78
CA ASN A 154 22.31 8.46 10.82
C ASN A 154 21.29 8.17 9.69
N LEU A 155 20.70 9.22 9.09
CA LEU A 155 19.69 9.12 8.03
C LEU A 155 18.48 8.23 8.41
N GLY A 156 18.04 8.30 9.66
CA GLY A 156 16.90 7.51 10.18
C GLY A 156 17.27 6.15 10.75
N ARG A 157 18.55 5.75 10.68
CA ARG A 157 19.08 4.45 11.15
C ARG A 157 19.64 4.51 12.58
N GLY A 158 19.80 5.70 13.14
CA GLY A 158 20.19 5.90 14.54
C GLY A 158 19.00 5.74 15.50
N VAL A 159 19.20 6.13 16.76
CA VAL A 159 18.13 6.16 17.76
C VAL A 159 16.93 6.97 17.24
N PRO A 160 15.73 6.38 17.14
CA PRO A 160 14.55 7.06 16.66
C PRO A 160 14.01 8.05 17.69
N HIS A 161 13.21 8.99 17.20
CA HIS A 161 12.32 9.77 18.03
C HIS A 161 11.30 8.86 18.72
N THR A 162 10.79 9.24 19.88
CA THR A 162 9.65 8.57 20.52
C THR A 162 8.59 9.60 20.87
N LEU A 163 7.36 9.33 20.47
CA LEU A 163 6.14 10.03 20.86
C LEU A 163 5.54 9.34 22.09
N HIS A 164 5.07 10.06 23.09
CA HIS A 164 4.26 9.49 24.18
C HIS A 164 2.84 9.22 23.69
N LEU A 165 2.31 8.01 23.91
CA LEU A 165 0.91 7.68 23.62
C LEU A 165 0.03 7.91 24.85
N HIS A 166 -1.26 8.14 24.62
CA HIS A 166 -2.23 8.46 25.67
C HIS A 166 -3.55 7.70 25.50
N ASN A 167 -4.31 7.56 26.58
CA ASN A 167 -5.64 6.99 26.53
C ASN A 167 -6.62 7.96 25.83
N ILE A 168 -7.46 7.46 24.93
CA ILE A 168 -8.38 8.28 24.14
C ILE A 168 -9.41 9.00 25.02
N THR A 169 -9.86 8.43 26.15
CA THR A 169 -10.71 9.12 27.15
C THR A 169 -10.00 10.35 27.74
N ASN A 170 -8.69 10.30 27.99
CA ASN A 170 -7.91 11.44 28.46
C ASN A 170 -7.75 12.50 27.37
N GLN A 171 -7.53 12.07 26.12
CA GLN A 171 -7.41 12.97 24.96
C GLN A 171 -8.72 13.73 24.67
N ILE A 172 -9.89 13.08 24.78
CA ILE A 172 -11.21 13.72 24.67
C ILE A 172 -11.40 14.77 25.78
N LYS A 173 -11.04 14.44 27.03
CA LYS A 173 -11.13 15.38 28.17
C LYS A 173 -10.25 16.60 27.97
N ASN A 174 -8.98 16.39 27.62
CA ASN A 174 -8.03 17.48 27.35
C ASN A 174 -8.52 18.38 26.20
N TRP A 175 -9.14 17.81 25.15
CA TRP A 175 -9.76 18.59 24.08
C TRP A 175 -10.97 19.38 24.58
N ASN A 176 -11.84 18.74 25.36
CA ASN A 176 -13.00 19.37 25.95
C ASN A 176 -12.64 20.49 26.93
N GLU A 177 -11.49 20.45 27.60
CA GLU A 177 -10.99 21.58 28.40
C GLU A 177 -10.34 22.66 27.53
N TRP A 178 -9.40 22.28 26.66
CA TRP A 178 -8.67 23.20 25.78
C TRP A 178 -9.60 24.02 24.88
N SER A 179 -10.61 23.39 24.30
CA SER A 179 -11.59 24.05 23.42
C SER A 179 -12.42 25.12 24.13
N LYS A 180 -12.59 25.05 25.46
CA LYS A 180 -13.31 26.05 26.28
C LYS A 180 -12.46 27.29 26.61
N LEU A 181 -11.14 27.27 26.44
CA LEU A 181 -10.26 28.39 26.79
C LEU A 181 -10.45 29.60 25.86
N ASP A 182 -10.69 30.80 26.41
CA ASP A 182 -10.84 32.04 25.64
C ASP A 182 -9.54 32.48 24.94
N ASN A 183 -8.38 32.17 25.53
CA ASN A 183 -7.06 32.61 25.09
C ASN A 183 -6.24 31.51 24.39
N LYS A 184 -6.87 30.45 23.87
CA LYS A 184 -6.19 29.36 23.18
C LYS A 184 -5.47 29.81 21.90
N THR A 185 -4.21 29.43 21.78
CA THR A 185 -3.46 29.48 20.50
C THR A 185 -3.70 28.18 19.75
N VAL A 186 -4.27 28.25 18.55
CA VAL A 186 -4.43 27.08 17.67
C VAL A 186 -3.06 26.68 17.11
N PRO A 187 -2.57 25.45 17.31
CA PRO A 187 -1.29 25.05 16.75
C PRO A 187 -1.35 24.95 15.22
N ASN A 188 -0.37 25.54 14.55
CA ASN A 188 -0.06 25.19 13.17
C ASN A 188 0.90 23.99 13.17
N TYR A 189 0.48 22.89 12.56
CA TYR A 189 1.24 21.63 12.51
C TYR A 189 1.97 21.39 11.18
N TYR A 190 1.56 22.07 10.11
CA TYR A 190 1.98 21.80 8.73
C TYR A 190 3.50 21.96 8.51
N HIS A 191 4.13 22.90 9.22
CA HIS A 191 5.57 23.23 9.10
C HIS A 191 6.36 23.06 10.41
N LYS A 192 5.93 22.16 11.31
CA LYS A 192 6.70 21.85 12.52
C LYS A 192 7.74 20.77 12.24
N GLU A 193 8.97 20.99 12.72
CA GLU A 193 9.97 19.92 12.83
C GLU A 193 9.41 18.80 13.72
N VAL A 194 9.63 17.52 13.37
CA VAL A 194 9.09 16.35 14.09
C VAL A 194 9.30 16.43 15.62
N GLU A 195 10.45 16.92 16.06
CA GLU A 195 10.79 17.20 17.47
C GLU A 195 9.78 18.09 18.23
N LYS A 196 8.94 18.85 17.52
CA LYS A 196 7.88 19.75 18.05
C LYS A 196 6.45 19.24 17.84
N LEU A 197 6.32 17.98 17.44
CA LEU A 197 5.08 17.20 17.43
C LEU A 197 5.15 15.94 18.30
N ILE A 198 6.35 15.44 18.59
CA ILE A 198 6.57 14.29 19.48
C ILE A 198 6.78 14.68 20.95
N ASP A 199 6.97 15.97 21.25
CA ASP A 199 7.23 16.42 22.61
C ASP A 199 5.97 16.33 23.48
N ASP A 200 6.16 16.09 24.78
CA ASP A 200 5.10 15.88 25.79
C ASP A 200 4.26 17.14 26.10
N THR A 201 4.25 18.11 25.18
CA THR A 201 3.29 19.21 25.19
C THR A 201 1.95 18.70 24.67
N TYR A 202 0.84 19.15 25.27
CA TYR A 202 -0.48 18.69 24.81
C TYR A 202 -0.77 19.19 23.39
N HIS A 203 -0.89 18.25 22.45
CA HIS A 203 -1.24 18.50 21.05
C HIS A 203 -2.76 18.35 20.87
N PRO A 204 -3.56 19.44 20.85
CA PRO A 204 -5.01 19.37 20.80
C PRO A 204 -5.54 18.78 19.50
N PHE A 205 -6.25 17.65 19.61
CA PHE A 205 -6.90 16.94 18.52
C PHE A 205 -8.41 16.81 18.75
N ASP A 206 -9.19 17.31 17.79
CA ASP A 206 -10.65 17.20 17.73
C ASP A 206 -11.04 15.83 17.16
N TYR A 207 -11.55 14.93 17.99
CA TYR A 207 -12.10 13.64 17.54
C TYR A 207 -13.49 13.78 16.89
N GLY A 208 -14.13 14.96 16.97
CA GLY A 208 -15.55 15.13 16.66
C GLY A 208 -16.52 14.54 17.69
N TYR A 209 -16.00 13.79 18.67
CA TYR A 209 -16.74 13.13 19.74
C TYR A 209 -16.43 13.81 21.08
N TYR A 210 -17.46 14.32 21.76
CA TYR A 210 -17.30 15.20 22.93
C TYR A 210 -17.87 14.61 24.24
N ASN A 211 -18.37 13.37 24.23
CA ASN A 211 -18.76 12.70 25.46
C ASN A 211 -17.51 12.13 26.17
N GLU A 212 -17.36 12.44 27.46
CA GLU A 212 -16.22 12.00 28.26
C GLU A 212 -16.46 10.64 28.91
N GLU A 213 -17.73 10.24 29.09
CA GLU A 213 -18.11 8.89 29.54
C GLU A 213 -17.86 7.87 28.42
N GLU A 214 -17.45 6.66 28.78
CA GLU A 214 -17.09 5.61 27.82
C GLU A 214 -18.28 4.72 27.48
N THR A 215 -18.44 4.40 26.18
CA THR A 215 -19.45 3.42 25.75
C THR A 215 -19.02 2.03 26.24
N GLU A 216 -19.53 1.59 27.39
CA GLU A 216 -19.18 0.29 27.95
C GLU A 216 -19.69 -0.87 27.08
N LEU A 217 -18.78 -1.65 26.49
CA LEU A 217 -19.10 -2.87 25.74
C LEU A 217 -18.68 -4.09 26.56
N LYS A 218 -19.63 -4.74 27.26
CA LYS A 218 -19.35 -5.78 28.27
C LYS A 218 -19.69 -7.19 27.81
N THR A 219 -20.59 -7.32 26.86
CA THR A 219 -21.07 -8.58 26.27
C THR A 219 -20.87 -8.59 24.76
N GLU A 220 -20.97 -9.77 24.13
CA GLU A 220 -20.93 -9.84 22.66
C GLU A 220 -22.18 -9.16 22.06
N GLU A 221 -23.32 -9.22 22.75
CA GLU A 221 -24.55 -8.52 22.40
C GLU A 221 -24.36 -7.00 22.38
N ASP A 222 -23.65 -6.41 23.37
CA ASP A 222 -23.32 -4.97 23.38
C ASP A 222 -22.46 -4.61 22.16
N ILE A 223 -21.41 -5.40 21.89
CA ILE A 223 -20.48 -5.19 20.77
C ILE A 223 -21.21 -5.28 19.43
N ILE A 224 -22.08 -6.29 19.26
CA ILE A 224 -22.90 -6.48 18.07
C ILE A 224 -23.89 -5.32 17.90
N SER A 225 -24.54 -4.88 18.98
CA SER A 225 -25.49 -3.77 18.90
C SER A 225 -24.80 -2.43 18.64
N TYR A 226 -23.61 -2.20 19.21
CA TYR A 226 -22.82 -1.00 18.97
C TYR A 226 -22.40 -0.90 17.50
N TYR A 227 -21.74 -1.92 16.96
CA TYR A 227 -21.27 -1.86 15.58
C TYR A 227 -22.42 -1.91 14.55
N LYS A 228 -23.56 -2.54 14.86
CA LYS A 228 -24.81 -2.37 14.10
C LYS A 228 -25.24 -0.91 14.00
N ASN A 229 -25.21 -0.19 15.11
CA ASN A 229 -25.55 1.23 15.13
C ASN A 229 -24.50 2.08 14.40
N VAL A 230 -23.21 1.74 14.48
CA VAL A 230 -22.13 2.44 13.75
C VAL A 230 -22.27 2.30 12.23
N ILE A 231 -22.47 1.09 11.68
CA ILE A 231 -22.56 0.93 10.22
C ILE A 231 -23.84 1.51 9.62
N ASN A 232 -24.88 1.71 10.45
CA ASN A 232 -26.15 2.34 10.08
C ASN A 232 -26.25 3.82 10.50
N SER A 233 -25.24 4.38 11.19
CA SER A 233 -25.21 5.80 11.52
C SER A 233 -25.11 6.63 10.24
N ARG A 234 -25.47 7.90 10.32
CA ARG A 234 -25.18 8.84 9.24
C ARG A 234 -23.67 9.13 9.18
N MET A 235 -23.22 9.62 8.03
CA MET A 235 -21.84 10.06 7.82
C MET A 235 -21.48 11.33 8.61
N ASP A 236 -22.47 12.13 9.01
CA ASP A 236 -22.30 13.31 9.86
C ASP A 236 -22.45 13.02 11.37
N GLU A 237 -22.58 11.74 11.75
CA GLU A 237 -22.54 11.26 13.13
C GLU A 237 -21.18 10.62 13.41
N VAL A 238 -20.60 10.90 14.58
CA VAL A 238 -19.26 10.43 14.97
C VAL A 238 -19.39 9.29 15.99
N PRO A 239 -18.88 8.07 15.69
CA PRO A 239 -18.79 6.97 16.66
C PRO A 239 -17.90 7.28 17.86
N ASP A 240 -17.94 6.45 18.90
CA ASP A 240 -17.00 6.53 20.00
C ASP A 240 -15.59 6.12 19.51
N PRO A 241 -14.59 7.03 19.51
CA PRO A 241 -13.27 6.74 18.95
C PRO A 241 -12.46 5.72 19.77
N ARG A 242 -12.91 5.38 20.99
CA ARG A 242 -12.31 4.28 21.80
C ARG A 242 -12.60 2.91 21.20
N HIS A 243 -13.65 2.82 20.39
CA HIS A 243 -14.07 1.63 19.64
C HIS A 243 -13.90 1.81 18.12
N ARG A 244 -12.88 2.57 17.71
CA ARG A 244 -12.57 2.77 16.29
C ARG A 244 -12.07 1.50 15.62
N ARG A 245 -12.52 1.29 14.38
CA ARG A 245 -12.16 0.10 13.59
C ARG A 245 -10.87 0.33 12.80
N LEU A 246 -10.24 -0.76 12.40
CA LEU A 246 -9.02 -0.80 11.60
C LEU A 246 -9.23 -1.79 10.44
N PHE A 247 -9.03 -1.32 9.21
CA PHE A 247 -9.24 -2.11 7.99
C PHE A 247 -7.93 -2.33 7.22
N SER A 248 -7.79 -3.49 6.58
CA SER A 248 -6.71 -3.79 5.63
C SER A 248 -7.23 -3.73 4.20
N PHE A 249 -6.63 -2.91 3.34
CA PHE A 249 -6.92 -2.83 1.91
C PHE A 249 -5.70 -3.30 1.12
N ILE A 250 -5.78 -4.46 0.46
CA ILE A 250 -4.64 -5.08 -0.25
C ILE A 250 -4.97 -5.51 -1.69
N LEU A 251 -3.96 -5.50 -2.56
CA LEU A 251 -4.02 -6.08 -3.91
C LEU A 251 -3.65 -7.58 -3.84
N PHE A 252 -4.39 -8.44 -4.54
CA PHE A 252 -4.06 -9.85 -4.73
C PHE A 252 -3.91 -10.23 -6.21
N ASN A 253 -2.90 -11.05 -6.52
CA ASN A 253 -2.72 -11.63 -7.85
C ASN A 253 -2.79 -13.18 -7.84
N THR A 254 -1.89 -13.84 -7.10
CA THR A 254 -1.68 -15.30 -7.06
C THR A 254 -1.05 -15.84 -5.76
N GLU A 255 -0.54 -14.96 -4.91
CA GLU A 255 0.37 -15.25 -3.79
C GLU A 255 -0.39 -15.78 -2.56
N PHE A 256 -1.13 -16.89 -2.71
CA PHE A 256 -2.00 -17.42 -1.64
C PHE A 256 -1.23 -17.78 -0.36
N ASP A 257 0.00 -18.25 -0.47
CA ASP A 257 0.81 -18.60 0.69
C ASP A 257 1.15 -17.36 1.52
N LEU A 258 1.41 -16.22 0.85
CA LEU A 258 1.60 -14.92 1.48
C LEU A 258 0.28 -14.36 2.03
N LEU A 259 -0.85 -14.59 1.35
CA LEU A 259 -2.18 -14.23 1.86
C LEU A 259 -2.60 -15.05 3.08
N ASP A 260 -2.32 -16.35 3.09
CA ASP A 260 -2.55 -17.23 4.23
C ASP A 260 -1.72 -16.75 5.44
N VAL A 261 -0.45 -16.34 5.23
CA VAL A 261 0.39 -15.70 6.24
C VAL A 261 -0.21 -14.35 6.69
N TYR A 262 -0.64 -13.49 5.77
CA TYR A 262 -1.22 -12.17 6.07
C TYR A 262 -2.49 -12.26 6.90
N LEU A 263 -3.47 -13.07 6.47
CA LEU A 263 -4.71 -13.30 7.21
C LEU A 263 -4.41 -13.87 8.60
N THR A 264 -3.56 -14.89 8.69
CA THR A 264 -3.14 -15.49 9.96
C THR A 264 -2.46 -14.49 10.90
N GLN A 265 -1.58 -13.63 10.36
CA GLN A 265 -0.81 -12.64 11.10
C GLN A 265 -1.68 -11.52 11.70
N TYR A 266 -2.83 -11.18 11.12
CA TYR A 266 -3.60 -10.01 11.51
C TYR A 266 -5.08 -10.23 11.85
N TYR A 267 -5.57 -11.47 11.84
CA TYR A 267 -7.00 -11.76 12.06
C TYR A 267 -7.56 -11.22 13.39
N GLU A 268 -6.76 -11.13 14.46
CA GLU A 268 -7.20 -10.51 15.73
C GLU A 268 -7.19 -8.96 15.72
N ILE A 269 -6.54 -8.35 14.73
CA ILE A 269 -6.17 -6.92 14.74
C ILE A 269 -7.06 -6.11 13.78
N PHE A 270 -7.20 -6.56 12.53
CA PHE A 270 -8.12 -5.98 11.57
C PHE A 270 -9.56 -6.41 11.85
N ASP A 271 -10.50 -5.50 11.63
CA ASP A 271 -11.93 -5.80 11.69
C ASP A 271 -12.43 -6.34 10.33
N TYR A 272 -11.87 -5.84 9.22
CA TYR A 272 -12.07 -6.40 7.87
C TYR A 272 -10.79 -6.35 7.00
N PHE A 273 -10.71 -7.30 6.07
CA PHE A 273 -9.76 -7.35 4.97
C PHE A 273 -10.50 -7.12 3.65
N VAL A 274 -10.31 -5.96 3.01
CA VAL A 274 -10.79 -5.71 1.64
C VAL A 274 -9.69 -6.13 0.67
N ILE A 275 -9.97 -7.14 -0.13
CA ILE A 275 -9.00 -7.76 -1.02
C ILE A 275 -9.44 -7.50 -2.46
N TYR A 276 -8.66 -6.68 -3.16
CA TYR A 276 -8.83 -6.42 -4.59
C TYR A 276 -8.30 -7.61 -5.40
N GLU A 277 -9.06 -8.03 -6.41
CA GLU A 277 -8.60 -8.92 -7.46
C GLU A 277 -8.99 -8.35 -8.83
N SER A 278 -8.37 -8.82 -9.92
CA SER A 278 -8.82 -8.53 -11.28
C SER A 278 -8.73 -9.77 -12.17
N ASN A 279 -9.55 -9.83 -13.22
CA ASN A 279 -9.54 -10.88 -14.25
C ASN A 279 -8.36 -10.75 -15.24
N SER A 280 -7.36 -9.92 -14.92
CA SER A 280 -6.15 -9.72 -15.72
C SER A 280 -4.97 -9.26 -14.84
N THR A 281 -3.75 -9.68 -15.17
CA THR A 281 -2.49 -9.23 -14.54
C THR A 281 -2.25 -7.73 -14.73
N LEU A 282 -1.36 -7.11 -13.95
CA LEU A 282 -0.99 -5.70 -14.16
C LEU A 282 -0.33 -5.50 -15.54
N SER A 283 0.48 -6.47 -15.96
CA SER A 283 1.10 -6.54 -17.30
C SER A 283 0.12 -6.61 -18.49
N GLY A 284 -1.18 -6.83 -18.25
CA GLY A 284 -2.20 -6.83 -19.32
C GLY A 284 -2.37 -8.19 -20.01
N LEU A 285 -2.22 -9.29 -19.26
CA LEU A 285 -2.61 -10.65 -19.68
C LEU A 285 -3.91 -11.05 -18.97
N PRO A 286 -4.79 -11.89 -19.57
CA PRO A 286 -5.95 -12.44 -18.87
C PRO A 286 -5.54 -13.39 -17.74
N LYS A 287 -6.28 -13.42 -16.62
CA LYS A 287 -6.12 -14.43 -15.57
C LYS A 287 -7.46 -14.85 -14.95
N PRO A 288 -7.57 -16.03 -14.32
CA PRO A 288 -8.68 -16.35 -13.43
C PRO A 288 -8.78 -15.40 -12.23
N LEU A 289 -10.00 -15.26 -11.70
CA LEU A 289 -10.25 -14.71 -10.38
C LEU A 289 -9.89 -15.75 -9.30
N TYR A 290 -8.59 -16.02 -9.19
CA TYR A 290 -7.99 -17.04 -8.32
C TYR A 290 -8.49 -16.94 -6.87
N PHE A 291 -8.44 -15.76 -6.26
CA PHE A 291 -8.89 -15.59 -4.87
C PHE A 291 -10.40 -15.69 -4.74
N THR A 292 -11.15 -14.99 -5.60
CA THR A 292 -12.62 -14.99 -5.60
C THR A 292 -13.18 -16.41 -5.74
N ARG A 293 -12.55 -17.24 -6.58
CA ARG A 293 -12.91 -18.65 -6.75
C ARG A 293 -12.49 -19.52 -5.58
N MET A 294 -11.30 -19.35 -5.00
CA MET A 294 -10.93 -20.10 -3.79
C MET A 294 -11.88 -19.79 -2.61
N LEU A 295 -12.36 -18.54 -2.48
CA LEU A 295 -13.32 -18.15 -1.45
C LEU A 295 -14.73 -18.75 -1.63
N LEU A 296 -15.20 -18.90 -2.88
CA LEU A 296 -16.55 -19.39 -3.19
C LEU A 296 -16.63 -20.89 -3.48
N GLU A 297 -15.56 -21.49 -4.03
CA GLU A 297 -15.55 -22.85 -4.58
C GLU A 297 -14.76 -23.85 -3.72
N THR A 298 -14.08 -23.40 -2.66
CA THR A 298 -13.26 -24.23 -1.76
C THR A 298 -13.44 -23.86 -0.28
N ASP A 299 -12.85 -24.65 0.61
CA ASP A 299 -12.83 -24.43 2.06
C ASP A 299 -11.62 -23.64 2.58
N ARG A 300 -10.64 -23.28 1.73
CA ARG A 300 -9.36 -22.63 2.12
C ARG A 300 -9.53 -21.48 3.11
N TYR A 301 -10.47 -20.58 2.85
CA TYR A 301 -10.68 -19.36 3.64
C TYR A 301 -11.81 -19.47 4.68
N ASN A 302 -12.32 -20.67 4.97
CA ASN A 302 -13.44 -20.86 5.92
C ASN A 302 -13.19 -20.30 7.33
N LYS A 303 -11.94 -20.15 7.75
CA LYS A 303 -11.54 -19.61 9.06
C LYS A 303 -11.39 -18.09 9.12
N PHE A 304 -11.38 -17.42 7.96
CA PHE A 304 -11.10 -15.98 7.82
C PHE A 304 -12.23 -15.23 7.09
N LYS A 305 -13.14 -15.95 6.44
CA LYS A 305 -14.18 -15.40 5.54
C LYS A 305 -15.27 -14.56 6.22
N ASP A 306 -15.32 -14.53 7.54
CA ASP A 306 -16.17 -13.65 8.34
C ASP A 306 -15.65 -12.20 8.41
N LYS A 307 -14.37 -11.98 8.02
CA LYS A 307 -13.74 -10.65 7.92
C LYS A 307 -13.32 -10.27 6.50
N ILE A 308 -13.43 -11.17 5.52
CA ILE A 308 -12.98 -10.92 4.15
C ILE A 308 -14.09 -10.27 3.34
N ILE A 309 -13.77 -9.15 2.68
CA ILE A 309 -14.57 -8.54 1.62
C ILE A 309 -13.80 -8.64 0.31
N THR A 310 -14.34 -9.33 -0.68
CA THR A 310 -13.69 -9.47 -2.00
C THR A 310 -14.18 -8.42 -2.97
N PHE A 311 -13.25 -7.73 -3.65
CA PHE A 311 -13.55 -6.78 -4.69
C PHE A 311 -12.87 -7.17 -6.02
N PRO A 312 -13.53 -7.94 -6.90
CA PRO A 312 -13.02 -8.27 -8.23
C PRO A 312 -13.36 -7.16 -9.24
N LEU A 313 -12.34 -6.48 -9.77
CA LEU A 313 -12.50 -5.50 -10.85
C LEU A 313 -12.38 -6.16 -12.22
N PHE A 314 -13.42 -5.99 -13.03
CA PHE A 314 -13.45 -6.39 -14.43
C PHE A 314 -12.69 -5.41 -15.30
N VAL A 315 -11.84 -5.96 -16.15
CA VAL A 315 -11.17 -5.24 -17.23
C VAL A 315 -11.88 -5.65 -18.52
N ASP A 316 -12.78 -4.79 -19.02
CA ASP A 316 -13.62 -5.03 -20.21
C ASP A 316 -12.80 -5.27 -21.50
N SER A 317 -11.58 -4.74 -21.52
CA SER A 317 -10.59 -4.88 -22.60
C SER A 317 -9.23 -5.05 -21.94
N VAL A 318 -8.73 -6.28 -21.92
CA VAL A 318 -7.45 -6.66 -21.32
C VAL A 318 -6.30 -5.90 -21.99
N CYS A 319 -6.42 -5.66 -23.29
CA CYS A 319 -5.42 -4.93 -24.06
C CYS A 319 -5.44 -3.42 -23.85
N LYS A 320 -6.48 -2.84 -23.21
CA LYS A 320 -6.56 -1.41 -22.86
C LYS A 320 -5.32 -0.90 -22.12
N PHE A 321 -4.74 -1.74 -21.27
CA PHE A 321 -3.58 -1.42 -20.42
C PHE A 321 -2.30 -2.17 -20.81
N HIS A 322 -2.27 -2.84 -21.97
CA HIS A 322 -1.07 -3.54 -22.43
C HIS A 322 0.12 -2.59 -22.57
N GLY A 323 1.24 -2.91 -21.91
CA GLY A 323 2.41 -2.03 -21.81
C GLY A 323 2.24 -0.78 -20.94
N GLN A 324 1.12 -0.65 -20.21
CA GLN A 324 0.79 0.49 -19.33
C GLN A 324 0.48 0.00 -17.90
N ALA A 325 1.26 -0.96 -17.41
CA ALA A 325 0.95 -1.72 -16.20
C ALA A 325 0.84 -0.86 -14.93
N PHE A 326 1.77 0.08 -14.72
CA PHE A 326 1.68 1.08 -13.63
C PHE A 326 0.36 1.87 -13.64
N SER A 327 -0.12 2.27 -14.82
CA SER A 327 -1.39 2.99 -14.95
C SER A 327 -2.59 2.13 -14.56
N LYS A 328 -2.54 0.81 -14.80
CA LYS A 328 -3.57 -0.12 -14.31
C LYS A 328 -3.47 -0.32 -12.80
N GLU A 329 -2.27 -0.38 -12.25
CA GLU A 329 -2.03 -0.51 -10.81
C GLU A 329 -2.50 0.72 -10.04
N HIS A 330 -2.21 1.94 -10.52
CA HIS A 330 -2.68 3.18 -9.90
C HIS A 330 -4.22 3.25 -9.85
N LEU A 331 -4.90 2.81 -10.92
CA LEU A 331 -6.36 2.69 -10.95
C LEU A 331 -6.86 1.65 -9.94
N ALA A 332 -6.24 0.47 -9.88
CA ALA A 332 -6.59 -0.59 -8.94
C ALA A 332 -6.49 -0.12 -7.48
N ARG A 333 -5.38 0.52 -7.09
CA ARG A 333 -5.15 1.08 -5.74
C ARG A 333 -6.19 2.14 -5.38
N ARG A 334 -6.44 3.08 -6.29
CA ARG A 334 -7.43 4.16 -6.13
C ARG A 334 -8.84 3.60 -5.92
N GLN A 335 -9.27 2.65 -6.75
CA GLN A 335 -10.59 2.02 -6.66
C GLN A 335 -10.73 1.14 -5.41
N LEU A 336 -9.67 0.41 -5.02
CA LEU A 336 -9.63 -0.36 -3.78
C LEU A 336 -9.81 0.54 -2.54
N ILE A 337 -9.15 1.71 -2.46
CA ILE A 337 -9.34 2.63 -1.33
C ILE A 337 -10.78 3.17 -1.32
N GLU A 338 -11.30 3.67 -2.44
CA GLU A 338 -12.66 4.22 -2.50
C GLU A 338 -13.71 3.16 -2.13
N MET A 339 -13.66 2.00 -2.77
CA MET A 339 -14.68 0.95 -2.60
C MET A 339 -14.48 0.17 -1.29
N GLY A 340 -13.26 0.07 -0.77
CA GLY A 340 -13.02 -0.49 0.57
C GLY A 340 -13.67 0.34 1.67
N LEU A 341 -13.53 1.66 1.63
CA LEU A 341 -14.18 2.58 2.59
C LEU A 341 -15.71 2.52 2.54
N ARG A 342 -16.29 2.37 1.33
CA ARG A 342 -17.72 2.13 1.13
C ARG A 342 -18.15 0.78 1.72
N ALA A 343 -17.40 -0.29 1.44
CA ALA A 343 -17.79 -1.66 1.77
C ALA A 343 -17.80 -1.94 3.27
N VAL A 344 -16.79 -1.46 4.01
CA VAL A 344 -16.70 -1.56 5.48
C VAL A 344 -17.63 -0.59 6.22
N GLN A 345 -18.41 0.22 5.48
CA GLN A 345 -19.22 1.31 6.01
C GLN A 345 -18.40 2.22 6.93
N ALA A 346 -17.27 2.76 6.45
CA ALA A 346 -16.38 3.59 7.25
C ALA A 346 -17.10 4.84 7.81
N ARG A 347 -16.70 5.29 9.00
CA ARG A 347 -17.20 6.45 9.76
C ARG A 347 -16.03 7.22 10.37
N HIS A 348 -16.26 8.48 10.77
CA HIS A 348 -15.20 9.37 11.24
C HIS A 348 -14.38 8.73 12.38
N GLY A 349 -13.05 8.71 12.25
CA GLY A 349 -12.16 8.14 13.26
C GLY A 349 -11.82 6.66 13.09
N ASP A 350 -12.52 5.92 12.22
CA ASP A 350 -12.03 4.61 11.75
C ASP A 350 -10.69 4.78 11.01
N ILE A 351 -9.87 3.74 11.00
CA ILE A 351 -8.53 3.73 10.41
C ILE A 351 -8.48 2.69 9.29
N PHE A 352 -7.75 2.98 8.22
CA PHE A 352 -7.44 1.99 7.18
C PHE A 352 -5.95 1.97 6.84
N LEU A 353 -5.44 0.78 6.58
CA LEU A 353 -4.11 0.51 6.05
C LEU A 353 -4.24 0.13 4.58
N HIS A 354 -3.46 0.75 3.69
CA HIS A 354 -3.31 0.27 2.31
C HIS A 354 -1.84 0.05 1.97
N GLY A 355 -1.57 -1.12 1.39
CA GLY A 355 -0.27 -1.46 0.83
C GLY A 355 -0.38 -2.67 -0.09
N ASP A 356 0.77 -3.22 -0.44
CA ASP A 356 0.86 -4.47 -1.18
C ASP A 356 0.89 -5.68 -0.23
N LEU A 357 0.58 -6.87 -0.76
CA LEU A 357 0.45 -8.08 0.06
C LEU A 357 1.77 -8.52 0.71
N ASP A 358 2.91 -8.11 0.15
CA ASP A 358 4.25 -8.24 0.70
C ASP A 358 4.65 -7.15 1.70
N GLU A 359 3.81 -6.15 1.98
CA GLU A 359 4.07 -5.04 2.90
C GLU A 359 3.38 -5.24 4.26
N PHE A 360 4.06 -5.96 5.15
CA PHE A 360 3.53 -6.33 6.47
C PHE A 360 3.89 -5.28 7.54
N ALA A 361 2.94 -4.46 7.98
CA ALA A 361 3.10 -3.61 9.18
C ALA A 361 3.19 -4.46 10.48
N LYS A 362 3.97 -4.07 11.48
CA LYS A 362 4.12 -4.90 12.69
C LYS A 362 2.84 -4.89 13.56
N PRO A 363 2.37 -6.05 14.06
CA PRO A 363 1.18 -6.17 14.90
C PRO A 363 1.09 -5.16 16.05
N HIS A 364 2.18 -5.05 16.82
CA HIS A 364 2.27 -4.18 17.99
C HIS A 364 2.30 -2.68 17.67
N ILE A 365 2.46 -2.28 16.40
CA ILE A 365 2.27 -0.89 15.97
C ILE A 365 0.80 -0.64 15.66
N LEU A 366 0.18 -1.54 14.90
CA LEU A 366 -1.24 -1.46 14.53
C LEU A 366 -2.16 -1.43 15.75
N THR A 367 -1.89 -2.26 16.76
CA THR A 367 -2.67 -2.28 18.01
C THR A 367 -2.51 -1.01 18.83
N ARG A 368 -1.27 -0.50 19.00
CA ARG A 368 -0.99 0.80 19.65
C ARG A 368 -1.74 1.94 18.95
N ILE A 369 -1.71 2.00 17.63
CA ILE A 369 -2.40 3.04 16.83
C ILE A 369 -3.93 2.92 16.92
N LYS A 370 -4.48 1.70 16.90
CA LYS A 370 -5.93 1.44 17.06
C LYS A 370 -6.43 1.84 18.45
N LYS A 371 -5.73 1.42 19.52
CA LYS A 371 -6.17 1.50 20.92
C LYS A 371 -5.81 2.80 21.64
N CYS A 372 -4.71 3.45 21.27
CA CYS A 372 -4.20 4.65 21.91
C CYS A 372 -4.30 5.86 20.99
N GLY A 373 -4.45 7.04 21.58
CA GLY A 373 -4.39 8.33 20.88
C GLY A 373 -3.17 9.16 21.28
N GLY A 374 -3.15 10.41 20.85
CA GLY A 374 -2.00 11.30 20.97
C GLY A 374 -1.02 11.22 19.79
N TRP A 375 -1.40 10.55 18.70
CA TRP A 375 -0.61 10.45 17.46
C TRP A 375 -1.31 11.07 16.25
N GLU A 376 -2.63 11.30 16.35
CA GLU A 376 -3.51 11.67 15.24
C GLU A 376 -3.14 13.02 14.62
N HIS A 377 -2.57 13.93 15.41
CA HIS A 377 -2.07 15.23 14.97
C HIS A 377 -0.87 15.13 14.02
N LEU A 378 -0.16 14.00 14.00
CA LEU A 378 0.92 13.76 13.05
C LEU A 378 0.40 13.69 11.60
N GLN A 379 -0.84 13.19 11.41
CA GLN A 379 -1.55 13.13 10.12
C GLN A 379 -2.48 14.34 9.96
N ALA A 380 -3.51 14.43 10.82
CA ALA A 380 -4.66 15.31 10.66
C ALA A 380 -4.61 16.55 11.59
N GLY A 381 -3.44 16.91 12.12
CA GLY A 381 -3.18 18.15 12.87
C GLY A 381 -4.15 18.40 14.04
N ILE A 382 -5.00 19.42 13.95
CA ILE A 382 -6.00 19.69 15.00
C ILE A 382 -7.30 18.86 14.83
N GLY A 383 -7.42 18.09 13.75
CA GLY A 383 -8.49 17.14 13.50
C GLY A 383 -9.88 17.71 13.20
N GLY A 384 -10.87 16.87 13.45
CA GLY A 384 -12.22 17.29 13.77
C GLY A 384 -13.34 16.67 12.97
N GLY A 385 -14.41 16.35 13.68
CA GLY A 385 -15.58 15.69 13.12
C GLY A 385 -16.35 16.52 12.08
N PRO A 386 -17.18 15.83 11.27
CA PRO A 386 -18.20 16.48 10.46
C PRO A 386 -19.17 17.31 11.33
N GLN A 387 -19.78 18.31 10.71
CA GLN A 387 -20.88 19.09 11.28
C GLN A 387 -22.20 18.48 10.78
N SER A 388 -23.17 18.28 11.67
CA SER A 388 -24.44 17.66 11.24
C SER A 388 -25.26 18.55 10.33
N THR A 389 -25.80 17.94 9.28
CA THR A 389 -26.73 18.52 8.29
C THR A 389 -28.20 18.25 8.62
N ARG A 390 -28.53 17.63 9.77
CA ARG A 390 -29.93 17.39 10.17
C ARG A 390 -30.73 18.69 10.41
N GLU A 391 -30.12 19.66 11.08
CA GLU A 391 -30.84 20.81 11.65
C GLU A 391 -30.67 22.10 10.84
N LYS A 392 -29.61 22.19 10.02
CA LYS A 392 -29.19 23.40 9.33
C LYS A 392 -28.29 23.09 8.13
N LYS A 393 -28.22 24.03 7.19
CA LYS A 393 -27.22 24.02 6.12
C LYS A 393 -25.79 24.04 6.70
N VAL A 394 -24.92 23.21 6.12
CA VAL A 394 -23.47 23.24 6.30
C VAL A 394 -22.86 23.46 4.92
N ASP A 395 -21.91 24.39 4.80
CA ASP A 395 -21.25 24.67 3.53
C ASP A 395 -20.32 23.52 3.11
N SER A 396 -20.42 23.10 1.85
CA SER A 396 -19.64 21.99 1.28
C SER A 396 -19.06 22.33 -0.09
N TYR A 397 -17.74 22.20 -0.24
CA TYR A 397 -17.05 22.39 -1.53
C TYR A 397 -17.33 21.26 -2.54
N LEU A 398 -17.99 20.17 -2.11
CA LEU A 398 -18.45 19.11 -3.01
C LEU A 398 -19.84 19.39 -3.58
N GLN A 399 -20.52 20.44 -3.11
CA GLN A 399 -21.87 20.85 -3.51
C GLN A 399 -21.89 22.26 -4.12
N ASP A 400 -21.04 23.18 -3.63
CA ASP A 400 -20.93 24.56 -4.14
C ASP A 400 -19.67 24.73 -5.00
N GLU A 401 -19.87 24.76 -6.32
CA GLU A 401 -18.80 24.96 -7.31
C GLU A 401 -18.16 26.36 -7.26
N GLU A 402 -18.89 27.40 -6.86
CA GLU A 402 -18.35 28.76 -6.79
C GLU A 402 -17.42 28.90 -5.58
N LEU A 403 -17.84 28.35 -4.44
CA LEU A 403 -17.06 28.24 -3.21
C LEU A 403 -15.83 27.35 -3.42
N ASN A 404 -15.97 26.19 -4.08
CA ASN A 404 -14.85 25.31 -4.44
C ASN A 404 -13.82 26.03 -5.32
N ARG A 405 -14.25 26.76 -6.37
CA ARG A 405 -13.35 27.52 -7.26
C ARG A 405 -12.62 28.69 -6.57
N LYS A 406 -13.12 29.20 -5.45
CA LYS A 406 -12.50 30.27 -4.67
C LYS A 406 -11.41 29.78 -3.68
N LEU A 407 -11.19 28.47 -3.57
CA LEU A 407 -10.25 27.93 -2.59
C LEU A 407 -8.78 27.96 -3.04
N GLU A 408 -7.93 28.25 -2.06
CA GLU A 408 -6.53 27.83 -2.10
C GLU A 408 -6.43 26.30 -2.13
N ARG A 409 -5.47 25.77 -2.89
CA ARG A 409 -5.17 24.35 -2.96
C ARG A 409 -3.89 24.02 -2.19
N ASP A 410 -3.82 22.81 -1.64
CA ASP A 410 -2.65 22.31 -0.91
C ASP A 410 -1.52 21.80 -1.84
N LYS A 411 -0.50 21.14 -1.27
CA LYS A 411 0.63 20.56 -2.02
C LYS A 411 0.22 19.44 -3.00
N TYR A 412 -0.99 18.90 -2.90
CA TYR A 412 -1.51 17.79 -3.71
C TYR A 412 -2.57 18.24 -4.74
N GLY A 413 -3.24 19.37 -4.52
CA GLY A 413 -4.30 19.92 -5.36
C GLY A 413 -5.69 19.95 -4.71
N PHE A 414 -5.83 19.50 -3.46
CA PHE A 414 -7.09 19.48 -2.73
C PHE A 414 -7.46 20.86 -2.17
N PRO A 415 -8.74 21.12 -1.84
CA PRO A 415 -9.12 22.16 -0.87
C PRO A 415 -8.13 22.19 0.31
N LYS A 416 -7.42 23.31 0.51
CA LYS A 416 -6.48 23.44 1.64
C LYS A 416 -7.25 23.52 2.95
N LEU A 417 -7.34 22.41 3.67
CA LEU A 417 -8.03 22.34 4.96
C LEU A 417 -7.04 22.69 6.07
N VAL A 418 -7.44 23.62 6.94
CA VAL A 418 -6.52 24.32 7.87
C VAL A 418 -6.09 23.47 9.08
N TYR A 419 -6.36 22.16 9.04
CA TYR A 419 -5.96 21.19 10.05
C TYR A 419 -4.98 20.12 9.52
N ASP A 420 -4.64 20.15 8.24
CA ASP A 420 -3.87 19.08 7.60
C ASP A 420 -2.38 19.14 7.95
N ARG A 421 -1.73 17.96 8.02
CA ARG A 421 -0.26 17.86 8.01
C ARG A 421 0.22 16.87 6.95
N GLU A 422 -0.24 15.63 7.01
CA GLU A 422 -0.01 14.60 5.98
C GLU A 422 -1.32 13.85 5.65
N LEU A 423 -1.43 13.29 4.44
CA LEU A 423 -2.63 12.54 4.05
C LEU A 423 -2.67 11.13 4.68
N SER A 424 -1.51 10.61 5.07
CA SER A 424 -1.27 9.28 5.61
C SER A 424 0.08 9.25 6.31
N LEU A 425 0.33 8.21 7.12
CA LEU A 425 1.64 7.94 7.73
C LEU A 425 2.21 6.64 7.17
N GLY A 426 3.46 6.70 6.70
CA GLY A 426 4.18 5.56 6.12
C GLY A 426 4.99 4.78 7.16
N PHE A 427 5.16 3.48 6.90
CA PHE A 427 5.89 2.55 7.76
C PHE A 427 7.28 2.30 7.18
N LEU A 428 8.35 2.61 7.93
CA LEU A 428 9.70 2.32 7.47
C LEU A 428 9.99 0.82 7.60
N ASN A 429 9.88 0.10 6.49
CA ASN A 429 9.97 -1.36 6.46
C ASN A 429 11.38 -1.87 6.17
N TRP A 430 11.72 -3.00 6.79
CA TRP A 430 12.93 -3.76 6.49
C TRP A 430 12.69 -4.66 5.27
N PHE A 431 13.60 -4.64 4.29
CA PHE A 431 13.53 -5.48 3.09
C PHE A 431 14.09 -6.85 3.40
N TYR A 432 13.33 -7.90 3.07
CA TYR A 432 13.80 -9.27 3.16
C TYR A 432 13.70 -9.88 1.77
N GLU A 433 14.81 -10.39 1.26
CA GLU A 433 14.89 -10.97 -0.07
C GLU A 433 15.23 -12.45 0.01
N TYR A 434 14.44 -13.22 -0.74
CA TYR A 434 14.52 -14.67 -0.91
C TYR A 434 14.12 -15.48 0.34
N SER A 435 14.61 -15.08 1.51
CA SER A 435 14.27 -15.50 2.87
C SER A 435 14.50 -14.31 3.81
N PHE A 436 14.56 -14.45 5.14
CA PHE A 436 14.79 -13.32 6.06
C PHE A 436 16.24 -12.76 6.07
N LEU A 437 16.84 -12.60 4.89
CA LEU A 437 18.15 -12.01 4.64
C LEU A 437 17.97 -10.56 4.19
N ILE A 438 18.70 -9.60 4.77
CA ILE A 438 18.48 -8.16 4.59
C ILE A 438 19.48 -7.57 3.58
N VAL A 439 19.03 -6.55 2.86
CA VAL A 439 19.85 -5.73 1.96
C VAL A 439 20.78 -4.82 2.77
N GLU A 440 22.09 -5.12 2.84
CA GLU A 440 23.08 -4.16 3.37
C GLU A 440 23.44 -3.10 2.31
N ASP A 441 22.45 -2.32 1.87
CA ASP A 441 22.75 -0.95 1.49
C ASP A 441 22.78 -0.15 2.80
N THR A 442 23.96 0.29 3.23
CA THR A 442 24.13 1.05 4.48
C THR A 442 23.53 2.46 4.45
N THR A 443 22.93 2.88 3.33
CA THR A 443 22.30 4.19 3.13
C THR A 443 20.78 4.15 2.97
N ILE A 444 20.17 2.98 2.74
CA ILE A 444 18.75 2.84 2.39
C ILE A 444 18.01 1.96 3.42
N GLY A 445 17.07 2.53 4.19
CA GLY A 445 15.88 1.78 4.60
C GLY A 445 14.89 1.81 3.43
N THR A 446 14.21 0.72 3.13
CA THR A 446 13.95 0.40 1.70
C THR A 446 12.61 0.83 1.16
N THR A 447 11.57 0.76 1.97
CA THR A 447 10.21 1.18 1.64
C THR A 447 9.62 1.94 2.84
N ALA A 448 8.80 2.95 2.57
CA ALA A 448 8.14 3.77 3.56
C ALA A 448 6.63 3.44 3.60
N GLN A 449 6.33 2.16 3.43
CA GLN A 449 5.05 1.58 3.05
C GLN A 449 4.91 0.22 3.76
N PRO A 450 3.71 -0.19 4.23
CA PRO A 450 2.37 0.28 3.83
C PRO A 450 1.99 1.63 4.46
N ASP A 451 0.82 2.15 4.09
CA ASP A 451 0.33 3.47 4.49
C ASP A 451 -0.92 3.38 5.36
N ILE A 452 -0.94 4.10 6.49
CA ILE A 452 -2.12 4.18 7.37
C ILE A 452 -2.76 5.57 7.34
N ALA A 453 -4.09 5.62 7.39
CA ALA A 453 -4.84 6.86 7.42
C ALA A 453 -6.13 6.74 8.25
N ILE A 454 -6.47 7.80 8.98
CA ILE A 454 -7.81 8.01 9.53
C ILE A 454 -8.78 8.32 8.37
N PHE A 455 -9.97 7.70 8.40
CA PHE A 455 -11.08 8.07 7.51
C PHE A 455 -11.80 9.32 8.04
N ASP A 456 -11.76 10.38 7.23
CA ASP A 456 -12.26 11.69 7.60
C ASP A 456 -13.60 11.98 6.91
N ALA A 457 -14.68 11.70 7.64
CA ALA A 457 -16.04 11.99 7.18
C ALA A 457 -16.30 13.48 6.88
N ARG A 458 -15.58 14.43 7.50
CA ARG A 458 -15.72 15.87 7.20
C ARG A 458 -15.30 16.14 5.75
N ARG A 459 -14.20 15.52 5.30
CA ARG A 459 -13.76 15.55 3.89
C ARG A 459 -14.68 14.79 2.98
N ALA A 460 -15.13 13.59 3.40
CA ALA A 460 -16.03 12.74 2.62
C ALA A 460 -17.32 13.49 2.22
N LEU A 461 -17.83 14.33 3.13
CA LEU A 461 -18.97 15.24 2.94
C LEU A 461 -18.62 16.62 2.36
N GLY A 462 -17.33 16.92 2.15
CA GLY A 462 -16.85 18.17 1.55
C GLY A 462 -16.92 19.38 2.46
N GLN A 463 -17.06 19.18 3.77
CA GLN A 463 -17.37 20.24 4.72
C GLN A 463 -16.12 21.03 5.13
N TYR A 464 -16.33 22.32 5.40
CA TYR A 464 -15.25 23.15 5.94
C TYR A 464 -15.01 22.89 7.44
N PRO A 465 -13.74 22.96 7.89
CA PRO A 465 -13.47 23.14 9.31
C PRO A 465 -14.10 24.46 9.78
N LYS A 466 -14.64 24.48 11.00
CA LYS A 466 -15.00 25.74 11.65
C LYS A 466 -13.75 26.61 11.71
N ARG A 467 -13.86 27.88 11.32
CA ARG A 467 -12.76 28.84 11.47
C ARG A 467 -12.52 29.12 12.95
N TYR A 468 -11.62 28.36 13.56
CA TYR A 468 -10.97 28.80 14.78
C TYR A 468 -10.29 30.15 14.51
N ASN A 469 -10.32 31.07 15.48
CA ASN A 469 -9.60 32.34 15.36
C ASN A 469 -8.11 32.07 15.55
N TYR A 470 -7.42 31.72 14.46
CA TYR A 470 -5.96 31.64 14.43
C TYR A 470 -5.38 32.99 14.88
N THR A 471 -4.83 33.02 16.09
CA THR A 471 -4.16 34.21 16.63
C THR A 471 -2.98 34.56 15.74
N LYS A 472 -2.73 35.86 15.56
CA LYS A 472 -1.81 36.39 14.54
C LYS A 472 -0.33 36.30 14.98
N SER A 473 0.06 35.13 15.47
CA SER A 473 1.28 34.82 16.19
C SER A 473 1.84 33.49 15.68
N GLU A 474 3.04 33.53 15.11
CA GLU A 474 3.76 32.37 14.54
C GLU A 474 3.09 31.73 13.31
N GLY A 475 3.16 32.44 12.18
CA GLY A 475 2.95 31.87 10.85
C GLY A 475 1.51 31.97 10.35
N ASP A 476 1.10 33.17 9.93
CA ASP A 476 -0.07 33.36 9.06
C ASP A 476 0.17 32.74 7.68
N GLY A 477 -0.04 31.41 7.60
CA GLY A 477 0.15 30.53 6.43
C GLY A 477 -0.75 30.80 5.21
N ASN A 478 -1.25 32.03 5.09
CA ASN A 478 -1.93 32.59 3.91
C ASN A 478 -0.95 33.21 2.90
N VAL A 479 0.36 33.10 3.13
CA VAL A 479 1.41 33.48 2.16
C VAL A 479 2.39 32.33 1.98
N MET A 480 2.18 31.51 0.96
CA MET A 480 3.16 30.53 0.50
C MET A 480 4.20 31.19 -0.42
N VAL A 481 5.48 30.92 -0.16
CA VAL A 481 6.60 31.27 -1.07
C VAL A 481 6.60 30.29 -2.25
N LYS A 482 7.16 30.69 -3.40
CA LYS A 482 7.23 29.86 -4.61
C LYS A 482 8.03 28.57 -4.38
N ASP A 483 7.35 27.44 -4.25
CA ASP A 483 7.94 26.14 -3.95
C ASP A 483 8.37 25.32 -5.18
N LYS A 484 9.38 24.47 -4.97
CA LYS A 484 10.10 23.61 -5.93
C LYS A 484 9.22 22.52 -6.56
N TYR A 485 8.21 22.00 -5.83
CA TYR A 485 7.39 20.87 -6.31
C TYR A 485 6.37 21.25 -7.39
N THR A 486 6.10 22.55 -7.59
CA THR A 486 5.23 23.09 -8.67
C THR A 486 5.68 22.71 -10.10
N LYS A 487 6.85 22.08 -10.26
CA LYS A 487 7.40 21.66 -11.55
C LYS A 487 6.69 20.45 -12.19
N TYR A 488 5.97 19.64 -11.40
CA TYR A 488 5.24 18.47 -11.92
C TYR A 488 3.80 18.80 -12.32
N ASN A 489 3.10 19.68 -11.59
CA ASN A 489 1.68 19.98 -11.85
C ASN A 489 1.45 21.03 -12.95
N ARG A 490 2.48 21.81 -13.35
CA ARG A 490 2.37 22.78 -14.46
C ARG A 490 2.42 22.13 -15.86
N ARG A 491 1.35 21.42 -16.22
CA ARG A 491 1.03 21.06 -17.62
C ARG A 491 -0.40 21.40 -18.07
N SER A 492 -1.25 21.87 -17.16
CA SER A 492 -2.61 22.39 -17.47
C SER A 492 -2.63 23.88 -17.85
N GLU A 493 -1.70 24.70 -17.35
CA GLU A 493 -1.69 26.16 -17.49
C GLU A 493 -1.12 26.71 -18.83
N GLN A 494 -1.27 26.00 -19.96
CA GLN A 494 -0.80 26.47 -21.28
C GLN A 494 -1.85 26.34 -22.39
N SER A 495 -3.09 26.80 -22.15
CA SER A 495 -4.14 26.86 -23.17
C SER A 495 -5.16 28.00 -23.04
N GLN A 496 -4.86 29.07 -22.28
CA GLN A 496 -5.61 30.33 -22.35
C GLN A 496 -4.68 31.52 -22.65
N SER A 497 -5.00 32.25 -23.71
CA SER A 497 -4.23 33.37 -24.25
C SER A 497 -4.38 34.65 -23.43
N GLN A 498 -3.34 35.48 -23.42
CA GLN A 498 -3.35 36.77 -22.72
C GLN A 498 -4.44 37.74 -23.22
N PRO A 499 -4.95 38.64 -22.36
CA PRO A 499 -5.98 39.61 -22.73
C PRO A 499 -5.43 40.65 -23.72
N GLN A 500 -6.20 40.93 -24.78
CA GLN A 500 -5.98 42.14 -25.58
C GLN A 500 -6.69 43.35 -24.95
N SER A 501 -6.04 44.50 -25.09
CA SER A 501 -6.44 45.78 -24.50
C SER A 501 -7.72 46.35 -25.10
N GLN A 502 -8.54 47.00 -24.25
CA GLN A 502 -9.58 47.91 -24.72
C GLN A 502 -8.97 49.13 -25.44
N SER A 503 -9.66 49.59 -26.48
CA SER A 503 -9.52 50.93 -27.06
C SER A 503 -10.89 51.37 -27.57
N ASP A 504 -11.24 52.64 -27.37
CA ASP A 504 -12.61 53.15 -27.56
C ASP A 504 -13.12 53.06 -29.00
N GLN A 505 -14.43 52.83 -29.16
CA GLN A 505 -15.32 53.87 -29.69
C GLN A 505 -16.82 53.54 -29.53
N SER A 506 -17.64 54.58 -29.56
CA SER A 506 -19.10 54.55 -29.39
C SER A 506 -19.87 54.46 -30.72
N ASN A 507 -21.02 53.77 -30.75
CA ASN A 507 -22.32 54.41 -31.01
C ASN A 507 -23.55 53.46 -31.14
N GLN A 508 -24.68 53.95 -30.65
CA GLN A 508 -26.05 53.88 -31.21
C GLN A 508 -26.70 52.55 -31.69
N SER A 509 -27.60 52.05 -30.83
CA SER A 509 -29.06 51.89 -31.09
C SER A 509 -29.67 50.77 -31.97
N ASN A 510 -30.74 50.19 -31.40
CA ASN A 510 -32.02 49.74 -32.00
C ASN A 510 -32.19 48.36 -32.65
N GLN A 511 -33.41 47.82 -32.44
CA GLN A 511 -34.12 46.72 -33.15
C GLN A 511 -33.51 45.32 -32.96
N SER A 512 -34.21 44.31 -32.39
CA SER A 512 -35.38 43.55 -32.88
C SER A 512 -35.08 42.74 -34.16
N GLU A 513 -35.48 41.47 -34.32
CA GLU A 513 -36.66 40.74 -33.81
C GLU A 513 -36.36 39.26 -33.45
N PHE A 514 -37.37 38.51 -32.95
CA PHE A 514 -37.34 37.03 -32.91
C PHE A 514 -37.61 36.43 -34.31
N PRO A 515 -37.21 35.17 -34.55
CA PRO A 515 -38.28 34.19 -34.78
C PRO A 515 -38.08 32.80 -34.15
N THR A 516 -39.20 32.31 -33.60
CA THR A 516 -39.64 30.93 -33.29
C THR A 516 -38.90 29.74 -33.90
N LEU A 517 -38.67 28.72 -33.06
CA LEU A 517 -38.52 27.31 -33.43
C LEU A 517 -39.88 26.64 -33.71
N PRO A 518 -39.99 25.67 -34.64
CA PRO A 518 -41.13 24.77 -34.76
C PRO A 518 -40.99 23.51 -33.89
N GLN A 519 -42.11 22.96 -33.40
CA GLN A 519 -42.17 21.64 -32.77
C GLN A 519 -42.57 20.55 -33.79
N SER A 520 -42.21 19.30 -33.51
CA SER A 520 -42.81 18.10 -34.11
C SER A 520 -42.76 16.91 -33.13
N GLU A 521 -43.54 15.87 -33.37
CA GLU A 521 -44.06 14.97 -32.32
C GLU A 521 -43.53 13.52 -32.34
N ILE A 522 -43.32 12.99 -31.12
CA ILE A 522 -43.73 11.67 -30.59
C ILE A 522 -43.53 10.42 -31.46
N ASN A 523 -42.69 9.47 -30.97
CA ASN A 523 -42.88 7.99 -30.83
C ASN A 523 -41.51 7.31 -30.56
N SER A 524 -41.36 6.16 -29.89
CA SER A 524 -42.32 5.23 -29.23
C SER A 524 -41.62 4.33 -28.19
N GLU A 525 -42.35 3.93 -27.14
CA GLU A 525 -42.33 2.65 -26.38
C GLU A 525 -41.01 1.96 -25.92
N LEU A 526 -40.94 1.67 -24.60
CA LEU A 526 -40.49 0.39 -23.99
C LEU A 526 -41.06 0.31 -22.53
N PRO A 527 -41.37 -0.89 -21.97
CA PRO A 527 -42.14 -1.06 -20.73
C PRO A 527 -41.31 -1.16 -19.43
N PRO A 528 -41.92 -0.98 -18.24
CA PRO A 528 -41.21 -0.90 -16.94
C PRO A 528 -41.07 -2.24 -16.19
N LEU A 529 -40.16 -2.26 -15.22
CA LEU A 529 -40.05 -3.27 -14.14
C LEU A 529 -40.51 -2.67 -12.79
N PRO A 530 -41.17 -3.46 -11.92
CA PRO A 530 -41.78 -2.94 -10.68
C PRO A 530 -40.85 -3.01 -9.45
N LEU A 531 -41.03 -2.04 -8.53
CA LEU A 531 -40.55 -2.10 -7.15
C LEU A 531 -41.74 -2.36 -6.20
N PRO A 532 -41.62 -3.26 -5.20
CA PRO A 532 -42.63 -3.42 -4.17
C PRO A 532 -42.47 -2.37 -3.06
N ILE A 533 -43.57 -1.74 -2.65
CA ILE A 533 -43.65 -0.87 -1.47
C ILE A 533 -44.22 -1.70 -0.31
N VAL A 534 -43.58 -1.62 0.87
CA VAL A 534 -44.18 -2.03 2.15
C VAL A 534 -43.86 -0.95 3.19
N GLU A 535 -44.87 -0.55 3.96
CA GLU A 535 -44.80 0.54 4.94
C GLU A 535 -44.27 0.06 6.30
N LEU A 536 -43.76 0.98 7.12
CA LEU A 536 -43.50 0.76 8.55
C LEU A 536 -44.29 1.76 9.41
N PRO A 537 -44.79 1.36 10.60
CA PRO A 537 -45.78 2.12 11.34
C PRO A 537 -45.20 3.27 12.17
N VAL A 538 -45.98 4.35 12.30
CA VAL A 538 -45.70 5.50 13.15
C VAL A 538 -45.91 5.15 14.63
N SER A 539 -45.02 5.62 15.51
CA SER A 539 -45.32 5.78 16.94
C SER A 539 -44.87 7.16 17.44
N ASN A 540 -45.78 7.89 18.08
CA ASN A 540 -45.53 9.23 18.61
C ASN A 540 -45.22 9.15 20.11
N THR A 541 -44.15 9.83 20.55
CA THR A 541 -44.03 10.33 21.94
C THR A 541 -43.38 11.71 21.94
N THR A 542 -44.05 12.67 22.59
CA THR A 542 -43.65 14.08 22.62
C THR A 542 -42.90 14.45 23.90
N PHE A 543 -41.80 15.22 23.77
CA PHE A 543 -41.30 16.09 24.83
C PHE A 543 -41.20 17.54 24.31
N LYS A 544 -41.41 18.51 25.21
CA LYS A 544 -41.50 19.94 24.87
C LYS A 544 -40.18 20.66 25.18
N ASN A 545 -39.59 21.27 24.16
CA ASN A 545 -38.57 22.32 24.35
C ASN A 545 -39.25 23.66 24.70
N ASN A 546 -38.62 24.43 25.59
CA ASN A 546 -38.91 25.86 25.72
C ASN A 546 -38.13 26.63 24.64
N LYS A 547 -38.82 27.53 23.93
CA LYS A 547 -38.22 28.37 22.89
C LYS A 547 -37.34 29.47 23.47
N ILE A 548 -36.25 29.78 22.76
CA ILE A 548 -35.89 31.16 22.43
C ILE A 548 -35.88 31.22 20.90
N GLU A 549 -36.50 32.24 20.32
CA GLU A 549 -36.71 32.36 18.88
C GLU A 549 -35.65 33.27 18.24
N ASN A 550 -35.25 32.92 17.02
CA ASN A 550 -34.76 33.85 16.00
C ASN A 550 -35.29 33.34 14.66
N GLU A 551 -35.79 34.24 13.82
CA GLU A 551 -36.68 33.90 12.71
C GLU A 551 -35.98 33.65 11.37
N ASN A 552 -36.42 32.58 10.70
CA ASN A 552 -36.67 32.50 9.26
C ASN A 552 -35.51 32.73 8.27
N GLU A 553 -34.68 31.69 8.08
CA GLU A 553 -33.99 31.44 6.79
C GLU A 553 -34.20 29.99 6.28
N ASN A 554 -35.02 29.17 6.96
CA ASN A 554 -34.90 27.70 6.92
C ASN A 554 -36.14 26.92 6.40
N ASP A 555 -37.19 27.58 5.90
CA ASP A 555 -38.48 26.96 5.52
C ASP A 555 -38.42 25.99 4.31
N ASN A 556 -37.27 25.85 3.65
CA ASN A 556 -37.05 24.91 2.54
C ASN A 556 -35.67 24.21 2.59
N TYR A 557 -35.05 24.10 3.77
CA TYR A 557 -33.77 23.38 3.87
C TYR A 557 -33.99 21.85 3.79
N ILE A 558 -33.39 21.22 2.76
CA ILE A 558 -33.39 19.77 2.57
C ILE A 558 -31.99 19.23 2.88
N ASP A 559 -31.88 18.43 3.94
CA ASP A 559 -30.65 17.75 4.35
C ASP A 559 -30.07 16.89 3.21
N PRO A 560 -28.85 17.18 2.70
CA PRO A 560 -28.22 16.42 1.62
C PRO A 560 -28.10 14.92 1.88
N LEU A 561 -27.95 14.49 3.15
CA LEU A 561 -27.87 13.06 3.49
C LEU A 561 -29.20 12.31 3.33
N THR A 562 -30.29 13.02 3.05
CA THR A 562 -31.60 12.42 2.72
C THR A 562 -31.91 12.43 1.21
N GLN A 563 -31.07 13.06 0.38
CA GLN A 563 -31.35 13.24 -1.04
C GLN A 563 -30.95 12.02 -1.87
N PRO A 564 -31.83 11.50 -2.76
CA PRO A 564 -31.48 10.42 -3.67
C PRO A 564 -30.26 10.76 -4.54
N GLY A 565 -29.28 9.86 -4.58
CA GLY A 565 -28.06 10.05 -5.36
C GLY A 565 -26.99 10.93 -4.69
N PHE A 566 -27.20 11.41 -3.46
CA PHE A 566 -26.10 11.97 -2.69
C PHE A 566 -25.08 10.88 -2.31
N ASP A 567 -23.79 11.15 -2.50
CA ASP A 567 -22.70 10.23 -2.19
C ASP A 567 -21.92 10.70 -0.94
N PRO A 568 -22.09 10.03 0.22
CA PRO A 568 -21.38 10.38 1.45
C PRO A 568 -19.88 10.03 1.43
N TYR A 569 -19.38 9.34 0.40
CA TYR A 569 -17.96 9.02 0.22
C TYR A 569 -17.31 9.83 -0.92
N LYS A 570 -18.01 10.82 -1.48
CA LYS A 570 -17.53 11.62 -2.64
C LYS A 570 -16.16 12.25 -2.39
N GLY A 571 -15.87 12.68 -1.15
CA GLY A 571 -14.56 13.20 -0.73
C GLY A 571 -13.42 12.18 -0.55
N TYR A 572 -13.61 10.92 -0.95
CA TYR A 572 -12.54 9.95 -1.20
C TYR A 572 -12.60 9.36 -2.62
N SER A 573 -13.57 9.79 -3.43
CA SER A 573 -13.86 9.22 -4.75
C SER A 573 -13.12 9.92 -5.89
N TYR A 574 -13.08 9.29 -7.06
CA TYR A 574 -12.47 9.86 -8.27
C TYR A 574 -13.34 9.75 -9.52
N THR A 575 -13.45 10.83 -10.29
CA THR A 575 -14.43 10.98 -11.39
C THR A 575 -14.03 10.43 -12.75
N GLN A 576 -12.75 10.08 -12.97
CA GLN A 576 -12.27 9.51 -14.24
C GLN A 576 -11.35 8.32 -13.97
N ASN A 577 -11.92 7.11 -13.95
CA ASN A 577 -11.18 5.87 -13.70
C ASN A 577 -10.85 5.12 -15.01
N GLU A 578 -10.91 5.82 -16.14
CA GLU A 578 -10.64 5.24 -17.46
C GLU A 578 -9.14 5.12 -17.72
N ASP A 579 -8.33 6.06 -17.22
CA ASP A 579 -6.87 6.08 -17.35
C ASP A 579 -6.17 6.91 -16.24
N ASP A 580 -4.85 6.76 -16.15
CA ASP A 580 -3.98 7.37 -15.12
C ASP A 580 -3.44 8.76 -15.51
N ARG A 581 -4.03 9.46 -16.50
CA ARG A 581 -3.55 10.82 -16.89
C ARG A 581 -3.94 11.92 -15.89
N LYS A 582 -4.48 11.55 -14.72
CA LYS A 582 -4.93 12.41 -13.60
C LYS A 582 -5.79 13.59 -14.07
N LYS A 583 -6.78 13.30 -14.91
CA LYS A 583 -7.67 14.28 -15.57
C LYS A 583 -9.03 14.46 -14.92
N GLY A 584 -9.43 13.54 -14.04
CA GLY A 584 -10.65 13.68 -13.25
C GLY A 584 -10.44 14.63 -12.09
N GLU A 585 -11.55 15.18 -11.61
CA GLU A 585 -11.61 15.62 -10.22
C GLU A 585 -11.67 14.40 -9.31
N GLY A 586 -11.11 14.51 -8.12
CA GLY A 586 -11.20 13.48 -7.11
C GLY A 586 -10.42 13.86 -5.87
N TYR A 587 -10.60 13.07 -4.82
CA TYR A 587 -10.18 13.45 -3.47
C TYR A 587 -9.25 12.38 -2.86
N LEU A 588 -9.07 12.37 -1.54
CA LEU A 588 -7.88 11.81 -0.90
C LEU A 588 -7.50 10.39 -1.35
N GLY A 589 -8.47 9.51 -1.60
CA GLY A 589 -8.26 8.09 -1.92
C GLY A 589 -7.29 7.81 -3.08
N GLU A 590 -7.08 8.74 -4.01
CA GLU A 590 -6.03 8.58 -5.02
C GLU A 590 -4.60 8.69 -4.43
N TYR A 591 -4.37 9.55 -3.44
CA TYR A 591 -3.02 9.98 -3.03
C TYR A 591 -2.52 9.36 -1.72
N VAL A 592 -3.39 8.77 -0.89
CA VAL A 592 -3.05 8.13 0.41
C VAL A 592 -1.84 7.19 0.31
N ARG A 593 -1.67 6.52 -0.83
CA ARG A 593 -0.61 5.54 -1.14
C ARG A 593 0.69 6.13 -1.70
N PHE A 594 0.65 7.36 -2.23
CA PHE A 594 1.74 7.93 -3.02
C PHE A 594 2.43 9.11 -2.33
N THR A 595 1.91 9.58 -1.20
CA THR A 595 2.56 10.53 -0.29
C THR A 595 3.93 10.05 0.19
N THR A 596 4.05 8.74 0.41
CA THR A 596 5.17 8.07 1.08
C THR A 596 6.03 7.22 0.14
N GLY A 597 5.49 6.80 -1.01
CA GLY A 597 6.14 5.98 -2.03
C GLY A 597 7.34 6.63 -2.77
N ARG A 598 8.05 7.55 -2.12
CA ARG A 598 9.36 8.06 -2.53
C ARG A 598 10.48 7.23 -1.89
N PRO A 599 11.64 7.06 -2.55
CA PRO A 599 12.82 6.43 -1.95
C PRO A 599 13.20 7.08 -0.61
N LEU A 600 13.67 6.30 0.39
CA LEU A 600 13.97 6.86 1.73
C LEU A 600 14.94 8.04 1.70
N LYS A 601 15.93 8.01 0.80
CA LYS A 601 16.86 9.14 0.63
C LYS A 601 16.12 10.47 0.42
N ASP A 602 14.98 10.47 -0.29
CA ASP A 602 14.23 11.67 -0.62
C ASP A 602 13.38 12.19 0.57
N TYR A 603 13.56 11.60 1.76
CA TYR A 603 13.18 12.13 3.07
C TYR A 603 14.39 12.83 3.72
N TYR A 604 14.61 14.10 3.36
CA TYR A 604 15.64 14.96 3.94
C TYR A 604 15.08 16.13 4.76
N ASP A 605 13.78 16.42 4.61
CA ASP A 605 13.16 17.62 5.18
C ASP A 605 12.64 17.31 6.60
N LYS A 606 12.92 18.20 7.57
CA LYS A 606 12.71 17.95 9.01
C LYS A 606 11.25 17.80 9.45
N GLU A 607 10.33 18.06 8.53
CA GLU A 607 8.88 18.03 8.71
C GLU A 607 8.30 16.65 8.39
N ASP A 608 9.03 15.81 7.66
CA ASP A 608 8.58 14.48 7.21
C ASP A 608 8.38 13.48 8.38
N THR A 609 7.29 12.70 8.37
CA THR A 609 6.99 11.72 9.43
C THR A 609 6.81 10.31 8.89
N LEU A 610 7.65 9.38 9.37
CA LEU A 610 7.51 7.94 9.18
C LEU A 610 7.57 7.22 10.53
N ILE A 611 6.86 6.09 10.63
CA ILE A 611 6.96 5.17 11.76
C ILE A 611 8.25 4.36 11.60
N TRP A 612 9.09 4.33 12.63
CA TRP A 612 10.40 3.67 12.60
C TRP A 612 10.28 2.15 12.83
N SER A 613 11.03 1.35 12.06
CA SER A 613 10.94 -0.12 12.02
C SER A 613 9.49 -0.61 11.92
N GLY A 614 8.73 0.00 11.02
CA GLY A 614 7.29 -0.15 10.90
C GLY A 614 6.83 -1.56 10.53
N GLY A 615 7.65 -2.33 9.82
CA GLY A 615 7.21 -3.56 9.17
C GLY A 615 8.29 -4.36 8.46
N TRP A 616 7.84 -5.43 7.81
CA TRP A 616 8.62 -6.29 6.94
C TRP A 616 8.13 -6.11 5.49
N HIS A 617 9.04 -5.98 4.53
CA HIS A 617 8.75 -6.05 3.10
C HIS A 617 9.29 -7.38 2.55
N MET A 618 8.38 -8.26 2.13
CA MET A 618 8.60 -9.68 1.86
C MET A 618 8.54 -9.98 0.35
N SER A 619 9.09 -9.09 -0.47
CA SER A 619 9.02 -9.07 -1.95
C SER A 619 9.19 -10.43 -2.63
N SER A 620 10.21 -11.19 -2.21
CA SER A 620 10.63 -12.44 -2.82
C SER A 620 10.28 -13.70 -2.01
N PHE A 621 9.29 -13.62 -1.12
CA PHE A 621 8.86 -14.72 -0.26
C PHE A 621 7.91 -15.67 -1.00
N LEU A 622 8.44 -16.30 -2.06
CA LEU A 622 7.68 -17.18 -2.95
C LEU A 622 8.18 -18.64 -2.84
N PRO A 623 7.29 -19.64 -2.96
CA PRO A 623 7.64 -21.02 -2.63
C PRO A 623 8.51 -21.69 -3.70
N THR A 624 8.24 -21.52 -4.99
CA THR A 624 9.05 -22.15 -6.06
C THR A 624 9.44 -21.15 -7.16
N ILE A 625 10.44 -21.52 -7.97
CA ILE A 625 10.89 -20.73 -9.13
C ILE A 625 9.76 -20.34 -10.10
N GLU A 626 8.72 -21.17 -10.20
CA GLU A 626 7.54 -20.92 -11.04
C GLU A 626 6.67 -19.77 -10.51
N HIS A 627 6.63 -19.59 -9.19
CA HIS A 627 5.95 -18.46 -8.56
C HIS A 627 6.73 -17.16 -8.80
N PHE A 628 8.08 -17.19 -8.76
CA PHE A 628 8.91 -16.05 -9.16
C PHE A 628 8.67 -15.64 -10.61
N VAL A 629 8.70 -16.60 -11.54
CA VAL A 629 8.39 -16.37 -12.96
C VAL A 629 6.99 -15.75 -13.12
N ASN A 630 5.98 -16.27 -12.41
CA ASN A 630 4.63 -15.73 -12.46
C ASN A 630 4.53 -14.31 -11.87
N LYS A 631 5.16 -14.01 -10.73
CA LYS A 631 5.19 -12.68 -10.12
C LYS A 631 5.81 -11.66 -11.08
N LEU A 632 7.00 -11.95 -11.58
CA LEU A 632 7.75 -11.10 -12.52
C LEU A 632 6.97 -10.84 -13.81
N LEU A 633 6.27 -11.83 -14.37
CA LEU A 633 5.47 -11.66 -15.58
C LEU A 633 4.09 -11.01 -15.33
N SER A 634 3.63 -10.91 -14.08
CA SER A 634 2.32 -10.34 -13.72
C SER A 634 2.37 -8.86 -13.33
N TYR A 635 3.50 -8.40 -12.80
CA TYR A 635 3.64 -7.11 -12.11
C TYR A 635 3.83 -5.91 -13.07
N SER A 636 3.73 -4.69 -12.52
CA SER A 636 4.05 -3.45 -13.25
C SER A 636 5.54 -3.30 -13.56
N HIS A 637 6.38 -3.97 -12.79
CA HIS A 637 7.82 -3.90 -12.89
C HIS A 637 8.36 -4.81 -14.00
N TYR A 638 8.42 -4.20 -15.18
CA TYR A 638 9.47 -4.40 -16.19
C TYR A 638 9.29 -5.51 -17.26
N ILE A 639 10.31 -5.62 -18.12
CA ILE A 639 10.20 -6.01 -19.54
C ILE A 639 11.36 -6.95 -19.97
N GLU A 640 12.51 -6.93 -19.30
CA GLU A 640 13.67 -7.76 -19.66
C GLU A 640 13.36 -9.26 -19.57
N TYR A 641 12.76 -9.68 -18.45
CA TYR A 641 12.33 -11.08 -18.24
C TYR A 641 11.25 -11.52 -19.25
N THR A 642 10.54 -10.59 -19.88
CA THR A 642 9.53 -10.87 -20.93
C THR A 642 10.18 -11.30 -22.24
N TYR A 643 11.43 -10.91 -22.50
CA TYR A 643 12.18 -11.28 -23.72
C TYR A 643 13.06 -12.53 -23.57
N MET A 644 13.34 -12.97 -22.34
CA MET A 644 14.03 -14.24 -22.08
C MET A 644 13.12 -15.43 -22.40
N SER A 645 13.69 -16.56 -22.83
CA SER A 645 12.98 -17.84 -22.80
C SER A 645 12.68 -18.28 -21.36
N ASP A 646 11.77 -19.23 -21.18
CA ASP A 646 11.34 -19.67 -19.84
C ASP A 646 12.47 -20.30 -19.02
N GLU A 647 13.38 -21.02 -19.67
CA GLU A 647 14.54 -21.63 -19.01
C GLU A 647 15.64 -20.61 -18.71
N GLU A 648 15.91 -19.65 -19.61
CA GLU A 648 16.83 -18.53 -19.34
C GLU A 648 16.35 -17.68 -18.16
N ARG A 649 15.04 -17.37 -18.12
CA ARG A 649 14.40 -16.62 -17.03
C ARG A 649 14.57 -17.34 -15.69
N LYS A 650 14.23 -18.64 -15.61
CA LYS A 650 14.40 -19.44 -14.39
C LYS A 650 15.86 -19.48 -13.96
N GLN A 651 16.79 -19.71 -14.90
CA GLN A 651 18.21 -19.80 -14.58
C GLN A 651 18.76 -18.47 -14.08
N GLU A 652 18.38 -17.33 -14.66
CA GLU A 652 18.87 -16.03 -14.20
C GLU A 652 18.29 -15.63 -12.83
N ILE A 653 17.03 -15.96 -12.55
CA ILE A 653 16.46 -15.82 -11.20
C ILE A 653 17.22 -16.69 -10.19
N ILE A 654 17.51 -17.95 -10.54
CA ILE A 654 18.32 -18.86 -9.71
C ILE A 654 19.75 -18.31 -9.53
N ASN A 655 20.33 -17.68 -10.56
CA ASN A 655 21.63 -17.01 -10.47
C ASN A 655 21.59 -15.83 -9.48
N HIS A 656 20.58 -14.97 -9.57
CA HIS A 656 20.40 -13.85 -8.63
C HIS A 656 20.24 -14.32 -7.19
N ILE A 657 19.40 -15.33 -6.94
CA ILE A 657 19.20 -15.92 -5.62
C ILE A 657 20.52 -16.49 -5.07
N ASN A 658 21.23 -17.32 -5.84
CA ASN A 658 22.47 -17.97 -5.38
C ASN A 658 23.63 -16.99 -5.19
N ASN A 659 23.67 -15.90 -5.97
CA ASN A 659 24.65 -14.81 -5.80
C ASN A 659 24.21 -13.75 -4.76
N LYS A 660 23.04 -13.93 -4.14
CA LYS A 660 22.38 -12.95 -3.26
C LYS A 660 22.24 -11.56 -3.86
N SER A 661 22.13 -11.43 -5.18
CA SER A 661 21.95 -10.13 -5.83
C SER A 661 20.48 -9.86 -6.15
N TYR A 662 20.07 -8.58 -6.15
CA TYR A 662 18.68 -8.17 -6.38
C TYR A 662 18.11 -8.76 -7.67
N ILE A 663 16.88 -9.29 -7.64
CA ILE A 663 16.27 -10.01 -8.77
C ILE A 663 16.03 -9.15 -10.03
N PHE A 664 16.10 -7.81 -9.92
CA PHE A 664 16.03 -6.87 -11.06
C PHE A 664 17.39 -6.18 -11.34
N ASN A 665 18.52 -6.80 -10.97
CA ASN A 665 19.84 -6.18 -11.02
C ASN A 665 20.54 -6.31 -12.38
N ILE A 666 20.42 -5.28 -13.22
CA ILE A 666 20.94 -5.27 -14.58
C ILE A 666 22.47 -5.04 -14.60
N LYS A 667 23.23 -6.08 -14.94
CA LYS A 667 24.67 -6.00 -15.29
C LYS A 667 24.89 -5.27 -16.61
N SER A 668 24.73 -3.95 -16.61
CA SER A 668 24.91 -3.10 -17.80
C SER A 668 26.35 -2.62 -17.96
N PHE A 669 26.73 -2.23 -19.19
CA PHE A 669 28.06 -1.68 -19.47
C PHE A 669 28.37 -0.36 -18.71
N LEU A 670 27.35 0.29 -18.15
CA LEU A 670 27.44 1.54 -17.39
C LEU A 670 27.30 1.36 -15.87
N SER A 671 26.69 0.26 -15.40
CA SER A 671 26.52 -0.06 -13.98
C SER A 671 27.38 -1.26 -13.60
N LYS A 672 28.42 -1.03 -12.79
CA LYS A 672 29.31 -2.08 -12.26
C LYS A 672 29.00 -2.48 -10.82
N THR A 673 28.13 -1.75 -10.14
CA THR A 673 27.70 -2.00 -8.76
C THR A 673 26.54 -2.98 -8.77
N GLU A 674 26.85 -4.26 -8.64
CA GLU A 674 25.86 -5.28 -8.34
C GLU A 674 25.38 -5.05 -6.89
N VAL A 675 24.09 -4.73 -6.70
CA VAL A 675 23.46 -4.75 -5.36
C VAL A 675 23.40 -6.20 -4.88
N VAL A 676 24.12 -6.48 -3.80
CA VAL A 676 24.22 -7.79 -3.13
C VAL A 676 23.66 -7.67 -1.70
N TYR A 677 23.12 -8.77 -1.18
CA TYR A 677 22.42 -8.85 0.09
C TYR A 677 23.23 -9.63 1.13
N GLU A 678 23.05 -9.29 2.41
CA GLU A 678 23.76 -9.91 3.53
C GLU A 678 22.89 -10.91 4.29
N ASP A 679 23.55 -11.81 5.04
CA ASP A 679 22.85 -12.77 5.88
C ASP A 679 22.38 -12.09 7.17
N ASN A 680 21.07 -11.89 7.27
CA ASN A 680 20.43 -11.43 8.49
C ASN A 680 20.01 -12.64 9.35
N GLU A 681 20.58 -12.75 10.55
CA GLU A 681 20.30 -13.83 11.50
C GLU A 681 18.86 -13.74 12.01
N ILE A 682 18.02 -14.75 11.76
CA ILE A 682 16.64 -14.78 12.28
C ILE A 682 16.68 -14.88 13.81
N LEU A 683 16.04 -13.92 14.49
CA LEU A 683 15.80 -13.99 15.92
C LEU A 683 14.44 -14.63 16.17
N TYR A 684 14.44 -15.81 16.78
CA TYR A 684 13.24 -16.52 17.25
C TYR A 684 12.87 -16.10 18.67
N PRO A 685 11.60 -16.19 19.09
CA PRO A 685 11.23 -15.95 20.48
C PRO A 685 11.91 -16.96 21.42
N GLU A 686 12.40 -16.48 22.57
CA GLU A 686 13.00 -17.34 23.61
C GLU A 686 12.01 -18.39 24.10
N ASP A 687 10.74 -18.00 24.21
CA ASP A 687 9.60 -18.84 24.59
C ASP A 687 8.51 -18.79 23.51
N PRO A 688 8.39 -19.84 22.65
CA PRO A 688 7.38 -19.93 21.60
C PRO A 688 5.90 -19.85 22.05
N GLU A 689 5.61 -20.05 23.33
CA GLU A 689 4.25 -19.88 23.87
C GLU A 689 3.97 -18.41 24.21
N LYS A 690 5.00 -17.63 24.58
CA LYS A 690 4.89 -16.18 24.86
C LYS A 690 5.13 -15.30 23.64
N GLY A 691 5.92 -15.75 22.67
CA GLY A 691 6.38 -14.92 21.56
C GLY A 691 7.51 -13.97 21.97
N TYR A 692 7.64 -12.84 21.25
CA TYR A 692 8.74 -11.89 21.46
C TYR A 692 8.53 -10.99 22.69
N SER A 693 9.59 -10.84 23.49
CA SER A 693 9.62 -9.96 24.67
C SER A 693 10.06 -8.54 24.27
N TYR A 694 9.10 -7.68 23.93
CA TYR A 694 9.36 -6.30 23.55
C TYR A 694 9.44 -5.34 24.75
N ASP A 695 10.18 -4.24 24.60
CA ASP A 695 10.08 -3.06 25.47
C ASP A 695 9.53 -1.87 24.68
N PHE A 696 8.27 -1.51 24.94
CA PHE A 696 7.59 -0.37 24.33
C PHE A 696 7.57 0.88 25.23
N SER A 697 8.25 0.86 26.38
CA SER A 697 8.11 1.92 27.39
C SER A 697 8.58 3.27 26.86
N TYR A 698 7.75 4.31 27.02
CA TYR A 698 8.11 5.67 26.64
C TYR A 698 9.44 6.09 27.30
N GLU A 699 9.57 5.86 28.61
CA GLU A 699 10.78 6.15 29.39
C GLU A 699 12.02 5.39 28.88
N THR A 700 11.90 4.12 28.49
CA THR A 700 13.00 3.38 27.85
C THR A 700 13.47 4.10 26.58
N TRP A 701 12.56 4.41 25.66
CA TRP A 701 12.91 5.01 24.37
C TRP A 701 13.33 6.48 24.48
N HIS A 702 12.81 7.20 25.48
CA HIS A 702 13.27 8.54 25.83
C HIS A 702 14.69 8.49 26.40
N SER A 703 15.01 7.50 27.26
CA SER A 703 16.37 7.32 27.81
C SER A 703 17.43 7.04 26.75
N PHE A 704 17.09 6.33 25.66
CA PHE A 704 18.00 6.10 24.53
C PHE A 704 18.39 7.41 23.83
N ASN A 705 17.48 8.39 23.77
CA ASN A 705 17.73 9.71 23.19
C ASN A 705 18.52 10.63 24.14
N THR A 706 18.21 10.64 25.45
CA THR A 706 18.82 11.57 26.40
C THR A 706 20.13 11.07 27.03
N ASN A 707 20.30 9.76 27.20
CA ASN A 707 21.44 9.14 27.89
C ASN A 707 22.35 8.33 26.95
N ILE A 708 22.43 8.69 25.67
CA ILE A 708 23.16 7.94 24.62
C ILE A 708 24.65 7.68 24.90
N ASN A 709 25.27 8.42 25.84
CA ASN A 709 26.66 8.21 26.26
C ASN A 709 26.83 7.16 27.39
N ASN A 710 25.74 6.62 27.94
CA ASN A 710 25.78 5.57 28.95
C ASN A 710 25.86 4.19 28.27
N ILE A 711 26.88 3.39 28.62
CA ILE A 711 27.14 2.08 28.03
C ILE A 711 26.00 1.07 28.25
N ASP A 712 25.32 1.11 29.39
CA ASP A 712 24.19 0.19 29.68
C ASP A 712 22.95 0.56 28.85
N VAL A 713 22.76 1.86 28.61
CA VAL A 713 21.70 2.40 27.74
C VAL A 713 21.98 2.04 26.28
N GLN A 714 23.24 2.16 25.82
CA GLN A 714 23.67 1.68 24.49
C GLN A 714 23.48 0.17 24.34
N ASN A 715 23.88 -0.63 25.34
CA ASN A 715 23.71 -2.08 25.32
C ASN A 715 22.23 -2.47 25.24
N LYS A 716 21.37 -1.85 26.05
CA LYS A 716 19.92 -2.06 25.98
C LYS A 716 19.36 -1.69 24.60
N TYR A 717 19.73 -0.51 24.05
CA TYR A 717 19.32 -0.09 22.71
C TYR A 717 19.75 -1.10 21.63
N ASN A 718 20.99 -1.59 21.67
CA ASN A 718 21.51 -2.55 20.70
C ASN A 718 20.77 -3.90 20.76
N VAL A 719 20.43 -4.39 21.96
CA VAL A 719 19.61 -5.62 22.13
C VAL A 719 18.18 -5.38 21.62
N THR A 720 17.57 -4.26 22.00
CA THR A 720 16.20 -3.89 21.58
C THR A 720 16.11 -3.74 20.05
N THR A 721 17.06 -3.06 19.42
CA THR A 721 17.06 -2.90 17.96
C THR A 721 17.44 -4.18 17.22
N LYS A 722 18.26 -5.06 17.80
CA LYS A 722 18.44 -6.41 17.25
C LYS A 722 17.11 -7.17 17.22
N LEU A 723 16.29 -7.13 18.27
CA LEU A 723 14.95 -7.72 18.21
C LEU A 723 14.12 -7.15 17.03
N PHE A 724 13.98 -5.83 16.93
CA PHE A 724 13.14 -5.23 15.87
C PHE A 724 13.68 -5.40 14.43
N ASN A 725 14.98 -5.63 14.23
CA ASN A 725 15.55 -5.83 12.90
C ASN A 725 15.63 -7.30 12.50
N HIS A 726 15.57 -8.23 13.46
CA HIS A 726 15.77 -9.67 13.23
C HIS A 726 14.53 -10.53 13.55
N GLU A 727 13.47 -9.96 14.14
CA GLU A 727 12.18 -10.64 14.31
C GLU A 727 11.49 -10.95 12.98
N ILE A 728 10.63 -11.97 12.98
CA ILE A 728 9.90 -12.42 11.80
C ILE A 728 8.41 -12.63 12.13
N PRO A 729 7.49 -12.60 11.14
CA PRO A 729 6.05 -12.75 11.39
C PRO A 729 5.71 -14.01 12.20
N TYR A 730 4.78 -13.87 13.15
CA TYR A 730 4.33 -14.93 14.05
C TYR A 730 3.73 -16.10 13.27
N ALA A 731 2.97 -15.80 12.22
CA ALA A 731 2.41 -16.79 11.30
C ALA A 731 3.50 -17.70 10.66
N VAL A 732 4.72 -17.17 10.46
CA VAL A 732 5.83 -17.91 9.85
C VAL A 732 6.58 -18.75 10.88
N TRP A 733 7.01 -18.18 12.02
CA TRP A 733 7.76 -18.96 13.02
C TRP A 733 6.92 -19.99 13.78
N LYS A 734 5.59 -19.80 13.89
CA LYS A 734 4.68 -20.82 14.41
C LYS A 734 4.45 -21.99 13.43
N ASN A 735 4.69 -21.79 12.13
CA ASN A 735 4.47 -22.78 11.07
C ASN A 735 5.74 -23.03 10.21
N PRO A 736 6.91 -23.35 10.82
CA PRO A 736 8.21 -23.28 10.16
C PRO A 736 8.44 -24.35 9.09
N ILE A 737 7.66 -25.43 9.10
CA ILE A 737 7.66 -26.47 8.06
C ILE A 737 6.86 -26.00 6.83
N CYS A 738 5.74 -25.32 7.07
CA CYS A 738 4.88 -24.80 6.01
C CYS A 738 5.56 -23.73 5.18
N TYR A 739 6.23 -22.80 5.87
CA TYR A 739 6.90 -21.64 5.30
C TYR A 739 8.42 -21.81 5.29
N SER A 740 8.91 -23.04 5.12
CA SER A 740 10.34 -23.36 5.20
C SER A 740 11.22 -22.57 4.21
N TYR A 741 10.69 -22.22 3.04
CA TYR A 741 11.33 -21.35 2.05
C TYR A 741 11.47 -19.88 2.47
N MET A 742 10.67 -19.42 3.42
CA MET A 742 10.80 -18.10 4.04
C MET A 742 11.97 -18.07 5.04
N LEU A 743 12.30 -19.22 5.64
CA LEU A 743 13.35 -19.40 6.66
C LEU A 743 14.69 -19.87 6.06
N ASP A 744 14.64 -20.68 5.00
CA ASP A 744 15.77 -21.19 4.23
C ASP A 744 15.37 -21.27 2.74
N ARG A 745 15.87 -20.33 1.94
CA ARG A 745 15.59 -20.22 0.50
C ARG A 745 15.92 -21.48 -0.31
N GLN A 746 16.73 -22.40 0.17
CA GLN A 746 16.99 -23.65 -0.56
C GLN A 746 15.72 -24.49 -0.75
N PHE A 747 14.71 -24.33 0.12
CA PHE A 747 13.39 -24.92 -0.08
C PHE A 747 12.66 -24.33 -1.31
N GLY A 748 12.21 -25.24 -2.17
CA GLY A 748 11.57 -24.94 -3.45
C GLY A 748 12.53 -24.61 -4.60
N LEU A 749 13.84 -24.70 -4.36
CA LEU A 749 14.90 -24.59 -5.37
C LEU A 749 15.73 -25.87 -5.48
N THR A 750 16.34 -26.30 -4.37
CA THR A 750 17.21 -27.49 -4.29
C THR A 750 16.69 -28.51 -3.27
N LYS A 751 16.15 -28.02 -2.15
CA LYS A 751 15.38 -28.80 -1.18
C LYS A 751 13.91 -28.82 -1.58
N LYS A 752 13.23 -29.95 -1.37
CA LYS A 752 11.79 -30.08 -1.61
C LYS A 752 10.97 -29.48 -0.47
N LEU A 753 9.88 -28.81 -0.81
CA LEU A 753 8.86 -28.32 0.13
C LEU A 753 8.08 -29.49 0.75
N TRP A 754 7.39 -29.27 1.87
CA TRP A 754 6.69 -30.36 2.59
C TRP A 754 5.67 -31.10 1.71
N TRP A 755 4.90 -30.36 0.90
CA TRP A 755 3.92 -30.92 -0.04
C TRP A 755 4.54 -31.59 -1.27
N GLN A 756 5.85 -31.47 -1.47
CA GLN A 756 6.61 -32.20 -2.50
C GLN A 756 7.23 -33.50 -1.95
N GLN A 757 7.09 -33.77 -0.65
CA GLN A 757 7.54 -35.00 0.03
C GLN A 757 6.37 -35.84 0.56
N ILE A 758 5.29 -35.19 1.02
CA ILE A 758 4.11 -35.83 1.62
C ILE A 758 3.03 -36.04 0.55
N PRO A 759 2.35 -37.20 0.49
CA PRO A 759 1.26 -37.48 -0.45
C PRO A 759 0.11 -36.46 -0.38
N LYS A 760 -0.54 -36.19 -1.52
CA LYS A 760 -1.57 -35.16 -1.64
C LYS A 760 -2.82 -35.46 -0.83
N GLU A 761 -3.13 -36.74 -0.70
CA GLU A 761 -4.23 -37.30 0.08
C GLU A 761 -4.09 -37.00 1.58
N GLU A 762 -2.86 -36.73 2.05
CA GLU A 762 -2.54 -36.45 3.44
C GLU A 762 -2.43 -34.93 3.73
N TRP A 763 -2.33 -34.06 2.72
CA TRP A 763 -2.03 -32.62 2.90
C TRP A 763 -2.97 -31.88 3.86
N SER A 764 -4.26 -32.24 3.93
CA SER A 764 -5.25 -31.62 4.82
C SER A 764 -5.35 -32.27 6.21
N THR A 765 -4.64 -33.37 6.45
CA THR A 765 -4.74 -34.19 7.69
C THR A 765 -3.40 -34.55 8.32
N VAL A 766 -2.28 -34.20 7.69
CA VAL A 766 -0.93 -34.52 8.16
C VAL A 766 -0.56 -33.75 9.44
N ASP A 767 -0.20 -34.50 10.47
CA ASP A 767 0.33 -33.96 11.72
C ASP A 767 1.86 -34.10 11.72
N PHE A 768 2.56 -32.96 11.63
CA PHE A 768 4.03 -32.92 11.63
C PHE A 768 4.68 -33.48 12.91
N GLU A 769 3.95 -33.56 14.03
CA GLU A 769 4.44 -34.20 15.27
C GLU A 769 4.42 -35.73 15.20
N LYS A 770 3.72 -36.33 14.22
CA LYS A 770 3.61 -37.78 14.03
C LYS A 770 4.45 -38.33 12.86
N LEU A 771 5.08 -37.48 12.06
CA LEU A 771 5.86 -37.92 10.89
C LEU A 771 7.14 -38.64 11.28
N ASP A 772 7.54 -39.59 10.42
CA ASP A 772 8.82 -40.29 10.56
C ASP A 772 10.00 -39.33 10.49
N LYS A 773 11.02 -39.62 11.30
CA LYS A 773 12.24 -38.82 11.41
C LYS A 773 12.91 -38.56 10.04
N GLU A 774 12.96 -39.55 9.16
CA GLU A 774 13.57 -39.43 7.83
C GLU A 774 12.76 -38.54 6.86
N ILE A 775 11.48 -38.26 7.15
CA ILE A 775 10.68 -37.28 6.40
C ILE A 775 10.92 -35.89 6.98
N LEU A 776 10.92 -35.77 8.32
CA LEU A 776 11.15 -34.51 9.03
C LEU A 776 12.52 -33.89 8.71
N GLU A 777 13.59 -34.69 8.66
CA GLU A 777 14.95 -34.24 8.28
C GLU A 777 15.03 -33.71 6.83
N LYS A 778 14.00 -33.91 5.99
CA LYS A 778 13.95 -33.44 4.59
C LYS A 778 13.06 -32.22 4.38
N ILE A 779 12.30 -31.76 5.38
CA ILE A 779 11.29 -30.68 5.25
C ILE A 779 11.48 -29.53 6.25
N ILE A 780 12.40 -29.67 7.21
CA ILE A 780 12.68 -28.69 8.27
C ILE A 780 13.91 -27.83 7.92
N PRO A 781 13.86 -26.50 8.14
CA PRO A 781 15.04 -25.64 8.11
C PRO A 781 16.11 -26.08 9.12
N GLU A 782 17.36 -26.20 8.68
CA GLU A 782 18.46 -26.73 9.51
C GLU A 782 18.68 -25.91 10.80
N ASN A 783 18.55 -24.58 10.67
CA ASN A 783 18.74 -23.62 11.76
C ASN A 783 17.51 -23.45 12.67
N LEU A 784 16.47 -24.30 12.55
CA LEU A 784 15.28 -24.22 13.41
C LEU A 784 15.63 -24.57 14.87
N PRO A 785 15.30 -23.72 15.87
CA PRO A 785 15.56 -24.01 17.28
C PRO A 785 14.94 -25.32 17.80
N GLU A 786 15.60 -25.97 18.77
CA GLU A 786 15.17 -27.27 19.33
C GLU A 786 13.79 -27.23 20.00
N ASN A 787 13.36 -26.07 20.52
CA ASN A 787 12.01 -25.87 21.07
C ASN A 787 10.92 -25.76 19.98
N LEU A 788 11.28 -25.36 18.75
CA LEU A 788 10.39 -25.25 17.59
C LEU A 788 10.41 -26.49 16.67
N LYS A 789 11.41 -27.38 16.77
CA LYS A 789 11.42 -28.67 16.06
C LYS A 789 10.31 -29.61 16.57
N PRO A 790 9.75 -30.52 15.74
CA PRO A 790 8.81 -31.54 16.22
C PRO A 790 9.43 -32.54 17.19
N LYS A 791 8.63 -33.15 18.09
CA LYS A 791 9.11 -34.05 19.17
C LYS A 791 10.04 -35.18 18.71
N ALA A 792 9.83 -35.73 17.50
CA ALA A 792 10.67 -36.79 16.93
C ALA A 792 12.12 -36.36 16.60
N LEU A 793 12.39 -35.05 16.50
CA LEU A 793 13.72 -34.48 16.29
C LEU A 793 14.34 -33.82 17.53
N ARG A 794 13.55 -33.49 18.56
CA ARG A 794 14.07 -32.84 19.77
C ARG A 794 15.09 -33.74 20.45
N ASN A 795 16.31 -33.23 20.66
CA ASN A 795 17.32 -33.99 21.39
C ASN A 795 16.87 -34.25 22.84
N ASN A 796 17.02 -35.49 23.31
CA ASN A 796 16.63 -35.93 24.67
C ASN A 796 17.59 -35.39 25.76
N LEU A 797 17.66 -34.07 25.91
CA LEU A 797 18.53 -33.39 26.88
C LEU A 797 18.08 -33.60 28.34
N ASN A 798 16.78 -33.80 28.58
CA ASN A 798 16.21 -34.02 29.92
C ASN A 798 16.41 -35.46 30.46
N LYS A 799 17.64 -35.97 30.39
CA LYS A 799 18.09 -37.23 31.02
C LYS A 799 19.44 -37.15 31.74
N LYS A 800 19.96 -35.93 32.00
CA LYS A 800 21.26 -35.74 32.67
C LYS A 800 21.31 -34.82 33.89
N GLU A 801 20.20 -34.20 34.29
CA GLU A 801 20.11 -33.36 35.50
C GLU A 801 19.13 -33.92 36.57
N LEU A 802 18.91 -35.24 36.54
CA LEU A 802 18.20 -36.00 37.57
C LEU A 802 19.01 -37.26 37.94
N ASN A 803 20.14 -37.05 38.62
CA ASN A 803 20.94 -38.03 39.37
C ASN A 803 21.91 -37.28 40.30
#